data_AF-A0AAD3CE32-F1
#
_entry.id   AF-A0AAD3CE32-F1
#
_cell.length_a   1.000
_cell.length_b   1.000
_cell.length_c   1.000
_cell.angle_alpha   90.00
_cell.angle_beta   90.00
_cell.angle_gamma   90.00
#
_symmetry.space_group_name_H-M   'P 1'
#
loop_
_entity.id
_entity.type
_entity.pdbx_description
1 polymer ?
#
loop_
_entity_poly.entity_id
_entity_poly.type
_entity_poly.pdbx_seq_one_letter_code
_entity_poly.pdbx_strand_id
1 'polypeptide(L)'
;MKYRAASLFGLFLHFASGELVPHASNSYELDAMMQDFSLDHDIISMADLLKEKRIASSANTTVHLNVKYSSHPHEIYETQDDVTSFRRRKIESELSSKSPMESRAAPSTAPIRIVYDTTELELNTQSNQKNAARIVKQKILPKIADIWSSILRVYPVVDPIKIPKDTCNGLFPNIPSALVSKGVSDADTVIFVSGMNQAANGKRLCGAKSLASASYCMLDQVDRPVVGFINFCLDNIYSNEIDKLINVGTHELAHVFGVNDDLLKYFRDRDSGKPLTSRPFKEVKTNCVDGSKRMLELPSTNTLKKSFTTYDGHERLHYEVVTPKVKLAVQNQFGCDTVEGAMLENQPTKNSCIGAHFDERLFFTETMSPIYSSKYSSVLSPVTVALLEDSGWYDVDYTSKYVKNSPFGLGAGCDFVNDKCIDPQTNQVAKPFQNYFCDVTTKFSATGIDSSSDTTCDPTGTHVAFCDLFDFSSSIPPGFPAPSDTSIQYFENQDLGVLFTHADYCPVPALLKTDCTDSSNFDFQKTYSSEKYGSTSRCFNTQMTSSQGSQKNKGACFATQCNPQSHNFDVMIDGQKLTCEYDGQIHEFPFISNTSFTCPPVHTICPEISCPSLCSGKGKCNYESNPPKCDCFDELDKSRGCFGRDYVEEVKDENTIVQVLSYPSSASLRNAGVLHIFSGILFLAFML
;
A
#
# COMPACT_ATOMS: atom_id res chain seq x y z
N MET A 1 -58.99 5.45 25.73
CA MET A 1 -60.06 4.42 25.63
C MET A 1 -59.51 3.10 26.16
N LYS A 2 -60.21 2.53 27.16
CA LYS A 2 -60.36 1.11 27.58
C LYS A 2 -59.23 0.12 27.20
N TYR A 3 -58.45 -0.42 28.15
CA TYR A 3 -58.73 -1.49 29.15
C TYR A 3 -58.26 -2.89 28.72
N ARG A 4 -57.34 -3.47 29.52
CA ARG A 4 -57.25 -4.85 30.09
C ARG A 4 -55.78 -5.34 30.12
N ALA A 5 -55.11 -5.48 31.27
CA ALA A 5 -55.31 -6.43 32.40
C ALA A 5 -54.92 -7.87 32.01
N ALA A 6 -54.24 -8.72 32.80
CA ALA A 6 -53.65 -8.66 34.15
C ALA A 6 -52.92 -9.99 34.44
N SER A 7 -52.19 -10.00 35.59
CA SER A 7 -51.89 -11.12 36.52
C SER A 7 -50.38 -11.30 36.80
N LEU A 8 -49.81 -10.92 37.96
CA LEU A 8 -50.01 -11.36 39.38
C LEU A 8 -49.55 -12.84 39.55
N PHE A 9 -48.81 -13.32 40.57
CA PHE A 9 -48.45 -12.86 41.92
C PHE A 9 -47.46 -13.85 42.60
N GLY A 10 -46.79 -13.44 43.69
CA GLY A 10 -46.37 -14.31 44.82
C GLY A 10 -44.90 -14.17 45.29
N LEU A 11 -44.56 -13.35 46.31
CA LEU A 11 -44.48 -13.62 47.79
C LEU A 11 -43.40 -14.66 48.19
N PHE A 12 -42.46 -14.50 49.15
CA PHE A 12 -42.43 -14.04 50.57
C PHE A 12 -40.98 -13.59 50.95
N LEU A 13 -40.68 -12.47 51.66
CA LEU A 13 -40.64 -12.16 53.11
C LEU A 13 -39.50 -12.77 54.01
N HIS A 14 -38.64 -11.87 54.51
CA HIS A 14 -37.96 -11.75 55.85
C HIS A 14 -36.95 -12.80 56.37
N PHE A 15 -35.71 -12.34 56.68
CA PHE A 15 -35.14 -12.27 58.04
C PHE A 15 -33.90 -11.34 58.06
N ALA A 16 -33.72 -10.62 59.16
CA ALA A 16 -32.61 -9.71 59.43
C ALA A 16 -31.65 -10.33 60.46
N SER A 17 -30.34 -10.18 60.25
CA SER A 17 -29.30 -9.99 61.30
C SER A 17 -27.92 -9.88 60.61
N GLY A 18 -27.13 -8.89 61.04
CA GLY A 18 -25.96 -8.38 60.31
C GLY A 18 -24.66 -9.19 60.44
N GLU A 19 -23.69 -8.80 59.62
CA GLU A 19 -22.32 -8.46 60.01
C GLU A 19 -21.56 -7.89 58.78
N LEU A 20 -20.59 -7.02 59.09
CA LEU A 20 -19.81 -6.13 58.21
C LEU A 20 -18.84 -6.86 57.26
N VAL A 21 -18.74 -6.44 55.98
CA VAL A 21 -17.50 -6.32 55.14
C VAL A 21 -17.82 -5.37 53.95
N PRO A 22 -16.92 -4.45 53.52
CA PRO A 22 -17.30 -3.26 52.73
C PRO A 22 -17.50 -3.49 51.23
N HIS A 23 -18.37 -2.63 50.68
CA HIS A 23 -18.81 -2.56 49.28
C HIS A 23 -17.67 -2.24 48.29
N ALA A 24 -17.58 -3.10 47.27
CA ALA A 24 -17.06 -2.77 45.95
C ALA A 24 -18.01 -1.78 45.26
N SER A 25 -17.47 -0.68 44.75
CA SER A 25 -18.17 0.25 43.86
C SER A 25 -17.99 -0.20 42.41
N ASN A 26 -19.13 -0.34 41.73
CA ASN A 26 -19.30 -0.73 40.34
C ASN A 26 -18.48 0.12 39.35
N SER A 27 -17.79 -0.57 38.41
CA SER A 27 -17.27 -0.01 37.16
C SER A 27 -17.88 -0.81 36.01
N TYR A 28 -18.96 -0.29 35.43
CA TYR A 28 -19.47 -0.70 34.13
C TYR A 28 -19.50 0.55 33.26
N GLU A 29 -18.35 0.87 32.64
CA GLU A 29 -18.16 1.78 31.48
C GLU A 29 -16.65 2.02 31.23
N LEU A 30 -15.88 0.95 30.96
CA LEU A 30 -14.44 1.07 30.64
C LEU A 30 -13.92 0.08 29.57
N ASP A 31 -14.78 -0.77 29.01
CA ASP A 31 -14.37 -1.81 28.05
C ASP A 31 -14.30 -1.35 26.58
N ALA A 32 -14.57 -0.08 26.26
CA ALA A 32 -14.66 0.39 24.86
C ALA A 32 -13.43 1.15 24.33
N MET A 33 -12.38 1.37 25.13
CA MET A 33 -11.20 2.18 24.71
C MET A 33 -9.84 1.46 24.82
N MET A 34 -9.80 0.15 25.10
CA MET A 34 -8.56 -0.55 25.52
C MET A 34 -8.14 -1.78 24.69
N GLN A 35 -8.59 -1.94 23.44
CA GLN A 35 -8.25 -3.14 22.64
C GLN A 35 -7.45 -2.92 21.34
N ASP A 36 -6.87 -1.74 21.12
CA ASP A 36 -6.18 -1.42 19.85
C ASP A 36 -4.65 -1.30 19.93
N PHE A 37 -3.99 -1.78 20.99
CA PHE A 37 -2.52 -1.81 21.03
C PHE A 37 -1.97 -3.18 21.46
N SER A 38 -1.23 -3.78 20.53
CA SER A 38 -0.22 -4.84 20.64
C SER A 38 -0.28 -5.78 21.85
N LEU A 39 -0.59 -7.05 21.62
CA LEU A 39 -0.09 -8.13 22.46
C LEU A 39 0.27 -9.26 21.50
N ASP A 40 1.56 -9.36 21.22
CA ASP A 40 2.21 -10.55 20.65
C ASP A 40 3.13 -11.10 21.73
N HIS A 41 2.67 -12.18 22.36
CA HIS A 41 3.52 -13.25 22.87
C HIS A 41 2.62 -14.44 23.16
N ASP A 42 2.74 -15.48 22.34
CA ASP A 42 2.93 -16.82 22.88
C ASP A 42 3.73 -17.68 21.88
N ILE A 43 4.96 -17.95 22.29
CA ILE A 43 5.83 -18.98 21.76
C ILE A 43 5.16 -20.31 22.07
N ILE A 44 4.55 -20.93 21.06
CA ILE A 44 4.53 -22.38 20.95
C ILE A 44 5.22 -22.73 19.63
N SER A 45 6.45 -23.20 19.76
CA SER A 45 7.22 -23.87 18.72
C SER A 45 6.39 -25.01 18.11
N MET A 46 5.79 -24.77 16.95
CA MET A 46 5.35 -25.82 16.03
C MET A 46 6.53 -26.37 15.20
N ALA A 47 7.74 -25.85 15.45
CA ALA A 47 9.00 -26.37 14.93
C ALA A 47 9.48 -27.64 15.67
N ASP A 48 8.94 -27.92 16.87
CA ASP A 48 9.28 -29.14 17.63
C ASP A 48 8.28 -30.29 17.48
N LEU A 49 7.14 -30.09 16.80
CA LEU A 49 6.18 -31.17 16.47
C LEU A 49 6.29 -31.70 15.03
N LEU A 50 7.15 -31.14 14.19
CA LEU A 50 7.33 -31.57 12.79
C LEU A 50 8.69 -32.22 12.48
N LYS A 51 9.54 -32.46 13.48
CA LYS A 51 10.83 -33.15 13.29
C LYS A 51 10.74 -34.66 13.01
N GLU A 52 9.55 -35.28 13.02
CA GLU A 52 9.42 -36.74 12.80
C GLU A 52 8.62 -37.19 11.56
N LYS A 53 8.21 -36.28 10.66
CA LYS A 53 7.69 -36.71 9.35
C LYS A 53 8.32 -35.93 8.22
N ARG A 54 9.25 -36.60 7.52
CA ARG A 54 9.65 -36.25 6.15
C ARG A 54 8.41 -36.24 5.27
N ILE A 55 7.76 -35.09 5.14
CA ILE A 55 6.80 -34.82 4.07
C ILE A 55 7.49 -33.76 3.21
N ALA A 56 7.91 -34.18 2.02
CA ALA A 56 8.35 -33.27 0.97
C ALA A 56 7.20 -32.28 0.71
N SER A 57 7.49 -30.97 0.76
CA SER A 57 6.52 -29.95 0.38
C SER A 57 6.10 -30.20 -1.06
N SER A 58 4.84 -30.58 -1.26
CA SER A 58 4.28 -30.79 -2.59
C SER A 58 4.27 -29.47 -3.34
N ALA A 59 4.73 -29.50 -4.59
CA ALA A 59 4.81 -28.41 -5.55
C ALA A 59 3.64 -27.42 -5.47
N ASN A 60 3.95 -26.13 -5.41
CA ASN A 60 3.03 -25.08 -5.87
C ASN A 60 2.81 -25.31 -7.37
N THR A 61 1.83 -26.15 -7.70
CA THR A 61 1.49 -26.41 -9.10
C THR A 61 0.68 -25.22 -9.58
N THR A 62 1.35 -24.29 -10.26
CA THR A 62 0.66 -23.19 -10.94
C THR A 62 -0.05 -23.77 -12.15
N VAL A 63 -1.37 -23.59 -12.22
CA VAL A 63 -2.17 -24.06 -13.36
C VAL A 63 -2.25 -22.94 -14.38
N HIS A 64 -1.76 -23.21 -15.60
CA HIS A 64 -1.88 -22.31 -16.73
C HIS A 64 -3.10 -22.69 -17.58
N LEU A 65 -3.99 -21.73 -17.81
CA LEU A 65 -5.13 -21.88 -18.71
C LEU A 65 -4.82 -21.28 -20.07
N ASN A 66 -5.24 -21.98 -21.12
CA ASN A 66 -5.27 -21.39 -22.45
C ASN A 66 -6.63 -20.70 -22.63
N VAL A 67 -6.67 -19.38 -22.45
CA VAL A 67 -7.87 -18.55 -22.66
C VAL A 67 -7.58 -17.54 -23.77
N LYS A 68 -8.52 -17.37 -24.70
CA LYS A 68 -8.33 -16.38 -25.77
C LYS A 68 -8.67 -14.98 -25.29
N TYR A 69 -7.95 -14.01 -25.80
CA TYR A 69 -8.21 -12.59 -25.62
C TYR A 69 -8.80 -11.98 -26.89
N SER A 70 -9.51 -10.87 -26.70
CA SER A 70 -10.14 -10.15 -27.82
C SER A 70 -9.11 -9.62 -28.81
N SER A 71 -7.90 -9.37 -28.30
CA SER A 71 -6.65 -9.19 -29.06
C SER A 71 -5.56 -8.77 -28.07
N HIS A 72 -4.83 -9.70 -27.45
CA HIS A 72 -3.69 -9.33 -26.60
C HIS A 72 -2.46 -9.11 -27.48
N PRO A 73 -1.65 -8.05 -27.30
CA PRO A 73 -0.41 -7.84 -28.05
C PRO A 73 0.57 -9.00 -27.95
N HIS A 74 0.44 -9.86 -26.93
CA HIS A 74 1.35 -10.97 -26.67
C HIS A 74 0.87 -12.30 -27.24
N GLU A 75 -0.43 -12.43 -27.58
CA GLU A 75 -0.97 -13.65 -28.20
C GLU A 75 -0.49 -13.84 -29.65
N ILE A 76 -0.13 -12.77 -30.35
CA ILE A 76 0.29 -12.83 -31.76
C ILE A 76 1.69 -13.47 -31.90
N TYR A 77 2.49 -13.45 -30.83
CA TYR A 77 3.86 -13.96 -30.84
C TYR A 77 3.98 -15.45 -30.43
N GLU A 78 2.90 -16.10 -30.00
CA GLU A 78 2.90 -17.52 -29.58
C GLU A 78 2.56 -18.49 -30.73
N THR A 79 3.51 -18.72 -31.64
CA THR A 79 3.61 -20.02 -32.36
C THR A 79 5.07 -20.44 -32.54
N GLN A 80 5.85 -20.48 -31.47
CA GLN A 80 7.03 -21.33 -31.40
C GLN A 80 7.36 -21.58 -29.93
N ASP A 81 7.50 -22.86 -29.60
CA ASP A 81 7.86 -23.38 -28.28
C ASP A 81 6.73 -23.45 -27.23
N ASP A 82 5.85 -24.45 -27.38
CA ASP A 82 5.84 -25.62 -26.47
C ASP A 82 4.61 -26.53 -26.72
N VAL A 83 4.74 -27.56 -27.57
CA VAL A 83 3.97 -28.81 -27.43
C VAL A 83 4.72 -29.97 -28.11
N THR A 84 4.84 -31.08 -27.38
CA THR A 84 5.04 -32.49 -27.81
C THR A 84 6.44 -33.12 -27.75
N SER A 85 6.63 -33.87 -26.67
CA SER A 85 7.14 -35.24 -26.77
C SER A 85 6.17 -36.12 -27.58
N PHE A 86 6.14 -36.01 -28.91
CA PHE A 86 5.60 -37.05 -29.78
C PHE A 86 6.36 -37.06 -31.12
N ARG A 87 7.05 -38.19 -31.35
CA ARG A 87 7.63 -38.69 -32.61
C ARG A 87 7.58 -37.76 -33.83
N ARG A 88 8.77 -37.21 -34.16
CA ARG A 88 9.11 -36.58 -35.45
C ARG A 88 8.66 -37.43 -36.64
N ARG A 89 7.86 -36.83 -37.54
CA ARG A 89 7.91 -37.14 -38.97
C ARG A 89 8.17 -35.84 -39.74
N LYS A 90 9.29 -35.84 -40.45
CA LYS A 90 9.86 -34.81 -41.30
C LYS A 90 8.94 -34.53 -42.49
N ILE A 91 8.44 -33.31 -42.65
CA ILE A 91 8.06 -32.75 -43.95
C ILE A 91 8.52 -31.29 -43.97
N GLU A 92 9.65 -31.06 -44.63
CA GLU A 92 10.03 -29.75 -45.19
C GLU A 92 9.20 -29.54 -46.46
N SER A 93 8.42 -28.46 -46.56
CA SER A 93 8.23 -27.69 -47.80
C SER A 93 7.20 -26.56 -47.62
N GLU A 94 7.57 -25.37 -48.13
CA GLU A 94 6.72 -24.24 -48.55
C GLU A 94 6.50 -23.10 -47.53
N LEU A 95 7.55 -22.29 -47.38
CA LEU A 95 7.40 -20.83 -47.29
C LEU A 95 6.78 -20.31 -48.59
N SER A 96 5.61 -19.68 -48.51
CA SER A 96 5.23 -18.51 -49.32
C SER A 96 3.77 -18.14 -49.04
N SER A 97 3.54 -17.03 -48.33
CA SER A 97 2.91 -15.83 -48.89
C SER A 97 2.10 -15.02 -47.87
N LYS A 98 2.51 -13.75 -47.77
CA LYS A 98 1.69 -12.54 -47.56
C LYS A 98 0.98 -12.36 -46.20
N SER A 99 1.64 -11.53 -45.39
CA SER A 99 1.05 -10.66 -44.37
C SER A 99 -0.21 -9.94 -44.86
N PRO A 100 -1.32 -9.99 -44.10
CA PRO A 100 -2.37 -8.98 -44.13
C PRO A 100 -2.21 -8.07 -42.92
N MET A 101 -1.24 -7.17 -42.96
CA MET A 101 -1.10 -6.07 -42.01
C MET A 101 -1.78 -4.83 -42.61
N GLU A 102 -3.09 -4.91 -42.80
CA GLU A 102 -3.92 -3.74 -43.12
C GLU A 102 -5.32 -3.92 -42.50
N SER A 103 -5.68 -2.98 -41.61
CA SER A 103 -7.02 -2.69 -41.06
C SER A 103 -7.60 -3.45 -39.85
N ARG A 104 -6.82 -4.12 -39.00
CA ARG A 104 -7.32 -4.44 -37.65
C ARG A 104 -7.18 -3.21 -36.75
N ALA A 105 -8.31 -2.72 -36.23
CA ALA A 105 -8.31 -1.73 -35.16
C ALA A 105 -7.32 -2.16 -34.07
N ALA A 106 -6.53 -1.22 -33.56
CA ALA A 106 -5.59 -1.52 -32.49
C ALA A 106 -6.33 -2.22 -31.34
N PRO A 107 -5.75 -3.29 -30.77
CA PRO A 107 -6.35 -4.00 -29.66
C PRO A 107 -6.66 -3.03 -28.51
N SER A 108 -7.93 -2.93 -28.10
CA SER A 108 -8.34 -1.97 -27.06
C SER A 108 -8.53 -2.67 -25.72
N THR A 109 -7.82 -2.21 -24.69
CA THR A 109 -8.08 -2.65 -23.32
C THR A 109 -9.41 -2.11 -22.79
N ALA A 110 -10.04 -2.84 -21.88
CA ALA A 110 -11.29 -2.47 -21.22
C ALA A 110 -11.17 -2.64 -19.70
N PRO A 111 -12.04 -1.98 -18.90
CA PRO A 111 -12.10 -2.20 -17.45
C PRO A 111 -12.17 -3.68 -17.09
N ILE A 112 -11.40 -4.11 -16.09
CA ILE A 112 -11.37 -5.52 -15.66
C ILE A 112 -12.75 -5.97 -15.14
N ARG A 113 -13.23 -7.12 -15.62
CA ARG A 113 -14.48 -7.76 -15.18
C ARG A 113 -14.18 -8.79 -14.11
N ILE A 114 -14.50 -8.46 -12.86
CA ILE A 114 -14.31 -9.34 -11.70
C ILE A 114 -15.63 -10.05 -11.39
N VAL A 115 -15.62 -11.38 -11.39
CA VAL A 115 -16.77 -12.20 -10.98
C VAL A 115 -16.48 -12.91 -9.68
N TYR A 116 -17.36 -12.77 -8.70
CA TYR A 116 -17.26 -13.45 -7.41
C TYR A 116 -18.11 -14.72 -7.39
N ASP A 117 -17.51 -15.85 -6.98
CA ASP A 117 -18.25 -17.03 -6.55
C ASP A 117 -18.39 -16.99 -5.02
N THR A 118 -19.62 -16.90 -4.51
CA THR A 118 -19.91 -16.83 -3.07
C THR A 118 -20.45 -18.15 -2.51
N THR A 119 -20.31 -19.25 -3.25
CA THR A 119 -20.88 -20.55 -2.87
C THR A 119 -20.33 -21.00 -1.51
N GLU A 120 -19.01 -20.91 -1.32
CA GLU A 120 -18.36 -21.31 -0.06
C GLU A 120 -18.72 -20.38 1.10
N LEU A 121 -18.82 -19.07 0.86
CA LEU A 121 -19.30 -18.13 1.85
C LEU A 121 -20.71 -18.53 2.33
N GLU A 122 -21.62 -18.83 1.42
CA GLU A 122 -23.00 -19.18 1.76
C GLU A 122 -23.14 -20.51 2.50
N LEU A 123 -22.36 -21.52 2.09
CA LEU A 123 -22.42 -22.86 2.68
C LEU A 123 -21.78 -22.94 4.08
N ASN A 124 -20.69 -22.20 4.32
CA ASN A 124 -19.92 -22.30 5.56
C ASN A 124 -20.24 -21.20 6.58
N THR A 125 -21.10 -20.24 6.24
CA THR A 125 -21.51 -19.17 7.16
C THR A 125 -22.36 -19.72 8.31
N GLN A 126 -21.90 -19.53 9.54
CA GLN A 126 -22.66 -19.89 10.74
C GLN A 126 -23.85 -18.95 10.97
N SER A 127 -24.86 -19.39 11.74
CA SER A 127 -26.08 -18.61 11.97
C SER A 127 -25.83 -17.22 12.57
N ASN A 128 -24.86 -17.09 13.48
CA ASN A 128 -24.43 -15.82 14.08
C ASN A 128 -23.63 -14.92 13.11
N GLN A 129 -23.04 -15.49 12.06
CA GLN A 129 -22.23 -14.78 11.06
C GLN A 129 -23.02 -14.31 9.83
N LYS A 130 -24.30 -14.69 9.70
CA LYS A 130 -25.15 -14.37 8.53
C LYS A 130 -25.20 -12.89 8.19
N ASN A 131 -25.20 -12.02 9.19
CA ASN A 131 -25.20 -10.58 8.95
C ASN A 131 -23.88 -10.10 8.35
N ALA A 132 -22.74 -10.57 8.88
CA ALA A 132 -21.41 -10.27 8.36
C ALA A 132 -21.27 -10.75 6.91
N ALA A 133 -21.62 -12.01 6.62
CA ALA A 133 -21.60 -12.56 5.27
C ALA A 133 -22.48 -11.77 4.28
N ARG A 134 -23.66 -11.33 4.73
CA ARG A 134 -24.54 -10.47 3.93
C ARG A 134 -23.91 -9.11 3.64
N ILE A 135 -23.25 -8.49 4.62
CA ILE A 135 -22.53 -7.22 4.45
C ILE A 135 -21.39 -7.41 3.45
N VAL A 136 -20.60 -8.48 3.59
CA VAL A 136 -19.54 -8.85 2.63
C VAL A 136 -20.10 -8.92 1.22
N LYS A 137 -21.12 -9.76 1.02
CA LYS A 137 -21.70 -10.01 -0.30
C LYS A 137 -22.36 -8.77 -0.94
N GLN A 138 -23.12 -8.00 -0.16
CA GLN A 138 -23.99 -6.94 -0.71
C GLN A 138 -23.35 -5.56 -0.71
N LYS A 139 -22.35 -5.30 0.12
CA LYS A 139 -21.74 -3.97 0.28
C LYS A 139 -20.25 -3.96 -0.05
N ILE A 140 -19.49 -4.91 0.50
CA ILE A 140 -18.02 -4.89 0.42
C ILE A 140 -17.55 -5.36 -0.96
N LEU A 141 -17.95 -6.55 -1.42
CA LEU A 141 -17.51 -7.09 -2.72
C LEU A 141 -17.83 -6.17 -3.91
N PRO A 142 -19.05 -5.60 -4.05
CA PRO A 142 -19.33 -4.69 -5.16
C PRO A 142 -18.46 -3.44 -5.12
N LYS A 143 -18.12 -2.95 -3.93
CA LYS A 143 -17.30 -1.76 -3.77
C LYS A 143 -15.83 -2.02 -4.12
N ILE A 144 -15.30 -3.17 -3.73
CA ILE A 144 -13.94 -3.57 -4.10
C ILE A 144 -13.84 -3.77 -5.62
N ALA A 145 -14.85 -4.37 -6.25
CA ALA A 145 -14.89 -4.48 -7.72
C ALA A 145 -14.97 -3.11 -8.41
N ASP A 146 -15.77 -2.16 -7.90
CA ASP A 146 -15.81 -0.78 -8.38
C ASP A 146 -14.43 -0.09 -8.30
N ILE A 147 -13.71 -0.30 -7.20
CA ILE A 147 -12.34 0.23 -7.03
C ILE A 147 -11.42 -0.34 -8.12
N TRP A 148 -11.26 -1.66 -8.18
CA TRP A 148 -10.29 -2.28 -9.09
C TRP A 148 -10.67 -2.16 -10.56
N SER A 149 -11.96 -2.22 -10.91
CA SER A 149 -12.41 -2.01 -12.30
C SER A 149 -12.26 -0.57 -12.79
N SER A 150 -12.25 0.41 -11.88
CA SER A 150 -11.94 1.80 -12.23
C SER A 150 -10.44 2.06 -12.45
N ILE A 151 -9.57 1.16 -11.97
CA ILE A 151 -8.10 1.33 -12.00
C ILE A 151 -7.49 0.44 -13.08
N LEU A 152 -7.83 -0.84 -13.10
CA LEU A 152 -7.20 -1.83 -13.97
C LEU A 152 -7.98 -1.98 -15.26
N ARG A 153 -7.27 -1.90 -16.37
CA ARG A 153 -7.75 -2.25 -17.69
C ARG A 153 -6.95 -3.44 -18.21
N VAL A 154 -7.64 -4.32 -18.91
CA VAL A 154 -7.09 -5.57 -19.41
C VAL A 154 -7.46 -5.74 -20.86
N TYR A 155 -6.73 -6.59 -21.58
CA TYR A 155 -7.28 -7.21 -22.77
C TYR A 155 -8.38 -8.18 -22.31
N PRO A 156 -9.64 -8.00 -22.74
CA PRO A 156 -10.72 -8.85 -22.25
C PRO A 156 -10.55 -10.31 -22.66
N VAL A 157 -10.76 -11.21 -21.69
CA VAL A 157 -10.92 -12.64 -21.94
C VAL A 157 -12.18 -12.89 -22.77
N VAL A 158 -12.06 -13.67 -23.83
CA VAL A 158 -13.13 -14.01 -24.77
C VAL A 158 -13.76 -15.36 -24.44
N ASP A 159 -12.93 -16.35 -24.15
CA ASP A 159 -13.40 -17.70 -23.86
C ASP A 159 -13.82 -17.84 -22.39
N PRO A 160 -14.83 -18.67 -22.06
CA PRO A 160 -15.20 -18.89 -20.67
C PRO A 160 -14.03 -19.43 -19.83
N ILE A 161 -13.76 -18.81 -18.68
CA ILE A 161 -12.73 -19.25 -17.74
C ILE A 161 -13.19 -20.55 -17.08
N LYS A 162 -12.59 -21.68 -17.47
CA LYS A 162 -12.89 -22.99 -16.88
C LYS A 162 -12.09 -23.19 -15.60
N ILE A 163 -12.76 -23.69 -14.57
CA ILE A 163 -12.17 -23.85 -13.24
C ILE A 163 -12.09 -25.34 -12.89
N PRO A 164 -10.89 -25.95 -12.95
CA PRO A 164 -10.66 -27.32 -12.49
C PRO A 164 -11.07 -27.54 -11.03
N LYS A 165 -11.43 -28.78 -10.65
CA LYS A 165 -11.87 -29.10 -9.28
C LYS A 165 -10.77 -28.98 -8.23
N ASP A 166 -9.51 -29.07 -8.64
CA ASP A 166 -8.32 -28.97 -7.80
C ASP A 166 -7.76 -27.54 -7.70
N THR A 167 -8.44 -26.57 -8.32
CA THR A 167 -8.08 -25.15 -8.25
C THR A 167 -7.87 -24.70 -6.81
N CYS A 168 -6.91 -23.78 -6.62
CA CYS A 168 -6.49 -23.30 -5.30
C CYS A 168 -6.00 -24.43 -4.39
N ASN A 169 -5.38 -25.48 -4.93
CA ASN A 169 -4.89 -26.66 -4.17
C ASN A 169 -5.99 -27.30 -3.29
N GLY A 170 -7.23 -27.32 -3.78
CA GLY A 170 -8.37 -27.88 -3.06
C GLY A 170 -8.75 -27.11 -1.78
N LEU A 171 -8.36 -25.84 -1.64
CA LEU A 171 -8.78 -24.98 -0.52
C LEU A 171 -10.32 -24.87 -0.43
N PHE A 172 -11.01 -24.93 -1.58
CA PHE A 172 -12.46 -24.82 -1.71
C PHE A 172 -13.04 -26.13 -2.25
N PRO A 173 -13.60 -27.01 -1.39
CA PRO A 173 -14.11 -28.32 -1.81
C PRO A 173 -15.41 -28.24 -2.63
N ASN A 174 -16.15 -27.13 -2.56
CA ASN A 174 -17.48 -26.96 -3.16
C ASN A 174 -17.46 -26.12 -4.44
N ILE A 175 -16.50 -26.35 -5.34
CA ILE A 175 -16.52 -25.71 -6.67
C ILE A 175 -17.75 -26.22 -7.46
N PRO A 176 -18.70 -25.35 -7.85
CA PRO A 176 -19.89 -25.77 -8.57
C PRO A 176 -19.54 -26.48 -9.90
N SER A 177 -20.25 -27.57 -10.20
CA SER A 177 -20.02 -28.36 -11.42
C SER A 177 -20.21 -27.55 -12.71
N ALA A 178 -21.00 -26.47 -12.67
CA ALA A 178 -21.15 -25.52 -13.77
C ALA A 178 -19.85 -24.77 -14.07
N LEU A 179 -19.09 -24.34 -13.05
CA LEU A 179 -17.80 -23.66 -13.24
C LEU A 179 -16.75 -24.59 -13.87
N VAL A 180 -16.81 -25.88 -13.54
CA VAL A 180 -15.93 -26.91 -14.13
C VAL A 180 -16.30 -27.18 -15.59
N SER A 181 -17.60 -27.38 -15.86
CA SER A 181 -18.08 -27.86 -17.17
C SER A 181 -18.27 -26.76 -18.21
N LYS A 182 -18.81 -25.61 -17.80
CA LYS A 182 -19.14 -24.47 -18.68
C LYS A 182 -18.14 -23.33 -18.56
N GLY A 183 -17.51 -23.17 -17.40
CA GLY A 183 -16.68 -22.00 -17.10
C GLY A 183 -17.51 -20.74 -16.85
N VAL A 184 -16.81 -19.64 -16.58
CA VAL A 184 -17.40 -18.31 -16.36
C VAL A 184 -17.19 -17.47 -17.62
N SER A 185 -18.28 -17.10 -18.29
CA SER A 185 -18.26 -16.15 -19.40
C SER A 185 -18.26 -14.71 -18.89
N ASP A 186 -17.87 -13.77 -19.73
CA ASP A 186 -17.87 -12.33 -19.42
C ASP A 186 -17.07 -11.94 -18.15
N ALA A 187 -16.02 -12.69 -17.85
CA ALA A 187 -15.13 -12.47 -16.73
C ALA A 187 -13.68 -12.41 -17.21
N ASP A 188 -12.89 -11.53 -16.61
CA ASP A 188 -11.43 -11.47 -16.79
C ASP A 188 -10.69 -12.10 -15.62
N THR A 189 -11.32 -12.08 -14.44
CA THR A 189 -10.86 -12.75 -13.22
C THR A 189 -12.05 -13.32 -12.45
N VAL A 190 -11.92 -14.55 -11.95
CA VAL A 190 -12.89 -15.18 -11.04
C VAL A 190 -12.31 -15.27 -9.64
N ILE A 191 -13.04 -14.76 -8.66
CA ILE A 191 -12.61 -14.73 -7.25
C ILE A 191 -13.56 -15.60 -6.41
N PHE A 192 -13.02 -16.65 -5.80
CA PHE A 192 -13.74 -17.43 -4.80
C PHE A 192 -13.80 -16.70 -3.47
N VAL A 193 -14.99 -16.59 -2.89
CA VAL A 193 -15.21 -15.90 -1.62
C VAL A 193 -15.61 -16.90 -0.54
N SER A 194 -14.90 -16.87 0.59
CA SER A 194 -15.19 -17.70 1.75
C SER A 194 -15.23 -16.90 3.05
N GLY A 195 -15.80 -17.53 4.09
CA GLY A 195 -15.87 -16.99 5.45
C GLY A 195 -15.35 -17.98 6.49
N MET A 196 -14.29 -18.72 6.15
CA MET A 196 -13.82 -19.90 6.87
C MET A 196 -12.65 -19.56 7.79
N ASN A 197 -12.66 -20.09 9.01
CA ASN A 197 -11.51 -19.98 9.92
C ASN A 197 -10.35 -20.90 9.50
N GLN A 198 -10.68 -22.08 8.96
CA GLN A 198 -9.75 -23.08 8.48
C GLN A 198 -10.26 -23.68 7.17
N ALA A 199 -9.39 -23.81 6.17
CA ALA A 199 -9.70 -24.42 4.88
C ALA A 199 -9.83 -25.94 4.97
N ALA A 200 -10.37 -26.58 3.91
CA ALA A 200 -10.59 -28.02 3.85
C ALA A 200 -9.30 -28.86 3.96
N ASN A 201 -8.15 -28.31 3.54
CA ASN A 201 -6.84 -28.95 3.66
C ASN A 201 -6.15 -28.72 5.02
N GLY A 202 -6.86 -28.14 5.99
CA GLY A 202 -6.34 -27.85 7.33
C GLY A 202 -5.55 -26.54 7.43
N LYS A 203 -5.34 -25.80 6.34
CA LYS A 203 -4.70 -24.48 6.37
C LYS A 203 -5.56 -23.49 7.16
N ARG A 204 -4.99 -22.84 8.17
CA ARG A 204 -5.64 -21.74 8.89
C ARG A 204 -5.74 -20.52 7.96
N LEU A 205 -6.95 -20.02 7.76
CA LEU A 205 -7.22 -18.84 6.92
C LEU A 205 -7.45 -17.57 7.75
N CYS A 206 -7.86 -17.73 9.02
CA CYS A 206 -8.05 -16.64 9.96
C CYS A 206 -7.13 -16.78 11.18
N GLY A 207 -6.20 -15.84 11.33
CA GLY A 207 -5.43 -15.61 12.56
C GLY A 207 -6.29 -14.94 13.65
N ALA A 208 -5.73 -14.75 14.86
CA ALA A 208 -6.45 -14.10 15.96
C ALA A 208 -6.87 -12.64 15.65
N LYS A 209 -6.15 -11.96 14.74
CA LYS A 209 -6.37 -10.55 14.37
C LYS A 209 -6.50 -10.31 12.85
N SER A 210 -6.48 -11.37 12.04
CA SER A 210 -6.64 -11.25 10.59
C SER A 210 -8.10 -10.97 10.26
N LEU A 211 -8.34 -9.99 9.38
CA LEU A 211 -9.67 -9.62 8.90
C LEU A 211 -10.01 -10.29 7.58
N ALA A 212 -8.99 -10.54 6.74
CA ALA A 212 -9.12 -11.32 5.53
C ALA A 212 -7.77 -11.93 5.12
N SER A 213 -7.81 -12.81 4.13
CA SER A 213 -6.64 -13.30 3.40
C SER A 213 -7.00 -13.64 1.96
N ALA A 214 -6.09 -13.37 1.03
CA ALA A 214 -6.27 -13.68 -0.38
C ALA A 214 -4.99 -14.16 -1.06
N SER A 215 -5.16 -14.83 -2.18
CA SER A 215 -4.06 -15.16 -3.09
C SER A 215 -4.58 -15.56 -4.46
N TYR A 216 -3.68 -15.59 -5.43
CA TYR A 216 -3.96 -16.16 -6.74
C TYR A 216 -4.02 -17.70 -6.65
N CYS A 217 -4.68 -18.32 -7.64
CA CYS A 217 -4.79 -19.77 -7.75
C CYS A 217 -4.40 -20.29 -9.13
N MET A 218 -4.67 -19.52 -10.19
CA MET A 218 -4.42 -19.94 -11.56
C MET A 218 -4.01 -18.76 -12.41
N LEU A 219 -3.10 -19.03 -13.32
CA LEU A 219 -2.63 -18.10 -14.33
C LEU A 219 -3.18 -18.51 -15.70
N ASP A 220 -3.15 -17.60 -16.65
CA ASP A 220 -3.40 -17.90 -18.06
C ASP A 220 -2.10 -18.24 -18.82
N GLN A 221 -2.17 -18.27 -20.15
CA GLN A 221 -1.03 -18.56 -21.03
C GLN A 221 0.01 -17.43 -21.07
N VAL A 222 -0.37 -16.20 -20.70
CA VAL A 222 0.54 -15.04 -20.56
C VAL A 222 0.88 -14.76 -19.09
N ASP A 223 0.72 -15.76 -18.23
CA ASP A 223 0.98 -15.73 -16.80
C ASP A 223 0.15 -14.74 -15.96
N ARG A 224 -0.93 -14.17 -16.52
CA ARG A 224 -1.80 -13.27 -15.77
C ARG A 224 -2.70 -14.04 -14.81
N PRO A 225 -2.86 -13.59 -13.55
CA PRO A 225 -3.82 -14.17 -12.63
C PRO A 225 -5.27 -14.05 -13.13
N VAL A 226 -5.91 -15.19 -13.38
CA VAL A 226 -7.32 -15.27 -13.86
C VAL A 226 -8.26 -15.92 -12.86
N VAL A 227 -7.72 -16.65 -11.88
CA VAL A 227 -8.50 -17.19 -10.76
C VAL A 227 -7.76 -16.95 -9.46
N GLY A 228 -8.46 -16.49 -8.44
CA GLY A 228 -7.95 -16.32 -7.09
C GLY A 228 -9.04 -16.52 -6.04
N PHE A 229 -8.70 -16.23 -4.79
CA PHE A 229 -9.65 -16.28 -3.69
C PHE A 229 -9.46 -15.14 -2.71
N ILE A 230 -10.52 -14.85 -1.96
CA ILE A 230 -10.50 -14.00 -0.78
C ILE A 230 -11.36 -14.62 0.32
N ASN A 231 -10.78 -14.74 1.51
CA ASN A 231 -11.46 -15.22 2.70
C ASN A 231 -11.64 -14.06 3.69
N PHE A 232 -12.87 -13.81 4.15
CA PHE A 232 -13.14 -12.84 5.20
C PHE A 232 -13.35 -13.54 6.55
N CYS A 233 -12.68 -13.06 7.60
CA CYS A 233 -12.80 -13.61 8.94
C CYS A 233 -14.06 -13.06 9.62
N LEU A 234 -15.20 -13.72 9.37
CA LEU A 234 -16.53 -13.22 9.70
C LEU A 234 -16.77 -12.97 11.20
N ASP A 235 -16.04 -13.65 12.08
CA ASP A 235 -16.10 -13.45 13.53
C ASP A 235 -15.63 -12.05 13.96
N ASN A 236 -14.83 -11.39 13.11
CA ASN A 236 -14.22 -10.09 13.37
C ASN A 236 -14.88 -8.96 12.57
N ILE A 237 -16.09 -9.18 12.01
CA ILE A 237 -16.77 -8.21 11.14
C ILE A 237 -17.93 -7.55 11.88
N TYR A 238 -17.81 -6.25 12.11
CA TYR A 238 -18.84 -5.41 12.70
C TYR A 238 -19.49 -4.49 11.65
N SER A 239 -20.79 -4.19 11.82
CA SER A 239 -21.56 -3.48 10.79
C SER A 239 -21.21 -2.00 10.62
N ASN A 240 -20.51 -1.41 11.58
CA ASN A 240 -20.02 -0.03 11.58
C ASN A 240 -18.63 0.12 10.95
N GLU A 241 -17.98 -0.98 10.54
CA GLU A 241 -16.61 -0.97 10.00
C GLU A 241 -16.55 -1.30 8.50
N ILE A 242 -17.53 -0.80 7.72
CA ILE A 242 -17.63 -1.14 6.30
C ILE A 242 -16.43 -0.62 5.50
N ASP A 243 -16.01 0.64 5.72
CA ASP A 243 -14.89 1.25 4.99
C ASP A 243 -13.56 0.54 5.32
N LYS A 244 -13.39 0.13 6.57
CA LYS A 244 -12.28 -0.72 7.01
C LYS A 244 -12.21 -2.01 6.17
N LEU A 245 -13.33 -2.71 6.04
CA LEU A 245 -13.38 -3.98 5.31
C LEU A 245 -13.24 -3.80 3.80
N ILE A 246 -13.67 -2.66 3.25
CA ILE A 246 -13.40 -2.31 1.86
C ILE A 246 -11.91 -2.12 1.64
N ASN A 247 -11.22 -1.39 2.52
CA ASN A 247 -9.77 -1.17 2.40
C ASN A 247 -8.98 -2.47 2.55
N VAL A 248 -9.31 -3.30 3.55
CA VAL A 248 -8.72 -4.64 3.72
C VAL A 248 -8.97 -5.51 2.49
N GLY A 249 -10.22 -5.59 2.01
CA GLY A 249 -10.50 -6.40 0.83
C GLY A 249 -9.86 -5.86 -0.45
N THR A 250 -9.60 -4.55 -0.53
CA THR A 250 -8.82 -3.93 -1.60
C THR A 250 -7.35 -4.37 -1.52
N HIS A 251 -6.71 -4.29 -0.35
CA HIS A 251 -5.37 -4.82 -0.09
C HIS A 251 -5.25 -6.30 -0.50
N GLU A 252 -6.17 -7.12 -0.01
CA GLU A 252 -6.14 -8.57 -0.27
C GLU A 252 -6.31 -8.89 -1.77
N LEU A 253 -7.17 -8.18 -2.50
CA LEU A 253 -7.24 -8.38 -3.94
C LEU A 253 -6.00 -7.89 -4.69
N ALA A 254 -5.24 -6.93 -4.18
CA ALA A 254 -3.96 -6.55 -4.78
C ALA A 254 -2.97 -7.74 -4.81
N HIS A 255 -2.97 -8.57 -3.75
CA HIS A 255 -2.20 -9.83 -3.73
C HIS A 255 -2.65 -10.85 -4.77
N VAL A 256 -3.92 -10.82 -5.17
CA VAL A 256 -4.42 -11.66 -6.27
C VAL A 256 -3.94 -11.12 -7.62
N PHE A 257 -3.94 -9.80 -7.79
CA PHE A 257 -3.64 -9.17 -9.07
C PHE A 257 -2.15 -9.10 -9.41
N GLY A 258 -1.26 -8.97 -8.43
CA GLY A 258 0.17 -8.95 -8.73
C GLY A 258 1.11 -8.50 -7.61
N VAL A 259 0.60 -7.88 -6.54
CA VAL A 259 1.41 -7.49 -5.38
C VAL A 259 1.68 -8.73 -4.52
N ASN A 260 2.46 -9.67 -5.03
CA ASN A 260 2.65 -10.98 -4.43
C ASN A 260 4.06 -11.48 -4.76
N ASP A 261 4.80 -11.90 -3.74
CA ASP A 261 6.20 -12.29 -3.85
C ASP A 261 6.44 -13.46 -4.82
N ASP A 262 5.47 -14.38 -4.93
CA ASP A 262 5.54 -15.51 -5.86
C ASP A 262 5.14 -15.12 -7.31
N LEU A 263 4.38 -14.04 -7.49
CA LEU A 263 3.97 -13.57 -8.82
C LEU A 263 5.07 -12.77 -9.54
N LEU A 264 6.01 -12.16 -8.81
CA LEU A 264 7.06 -11.31 -9.40
C LEU A 264 7.89 -12.03 -10.48
N LYS A 265 8.14 -13.34 -10.34
CA LYS A 265 8.92 -14.12 -11.33
C LYS A 265 8.16 -14.34 -12.65
N TYR A 266 6.84 -14.13 -12.65
CA TYR A 266 5.97 -14.30 -13.81
C TYR A 266 5.76 -13.00 -14.60
N PHE A 267 6.31 -11.87 -14.13
CA PHE A 267 6.15 -10.59 -14.79
C PHE A 267 6.73 -10.62 -16.21
N ARG A 268 6.09 -9.85 -17.09
CA ARG A 268 6.42 -9.76 -18.50
C ARG A 268 6.72 -8.32 -18.89
N ASP A 269 7.65 -8.18 -19.81
CA ASP A 269 7.91 -6.91 -20.47
C ASP A 269 6.64 -6.49 -21.22
N ARG A 270 6.14 -5.29 -20.93
CA ARG A 270 4.85 -4.83 -21.44
C ARG A 270 4.82 -4.62 -22.95
N ASP A 271 5.95 -4.22 -23.54
CA ASP A 271 6.00 -3.91 -24.96
C ASP A 271 6.20 -5.17 -25.79
N SER A 272 7.13 -6.03 -25.37
CA SER A 272 7.48 -7.25 -26.10
C SER A 272 6.67 -8.48 -25.69
N GLY A 273 6.05 -8.48 -24.52
CA GLY A 273 5.34 -9.63 -23.94
C GLY A 273 6.22 -10.75 -23.42
N LYS A 274 7.53 -10.58 -23.49
CA LYS A 274 8.50 -11.60 -23.09
C LYS A 274 8.56 -11.68 -21.56
N PRO A 275 8.68 -12.88 -20.98
CA PRO A 275 8.97 -13.02 -19.55
C PRO A 275 10.22 -12.21 -19.16
N LEU A 276 10.13 -11.41 -18.10
CA LEU A 276 11.28 -10.71 -17.53
C LEU A 276 12.25 -11.70 -16.89
N THR A 277 11.71 -12.74 -16.26
CA THR A 277 12.49 -13.85 -15.69
C THR A 277 12.63 -14.98 -16.71
N SER A 278 13.86 -15.41 -16.95
CA SER A 278 14.16 -16.50 -17.89
C SER A 278 13.62 -17.85 -17.40
N ARG A 279 13.18 -18.69 -18.36
CA ARG A 279 12.62 -20.02 -18.10
C ARG A 279 13.51 -21.16 -18.62
N PRO A 280 13.44 -22.38 -18.06
CA PRO A 280 12.71 -22.73 -16.83
C PRO A 280 13.28 -21.99 -15.63
N PHE A 281 12.44 -21.72 -14.63
CA PHE A 281 12.88 -21.07 -13.40
C PHE A 281 13.96 -21.92 -12.73
N LYS A 282 14.92 -21.25 -12.09
CA LYS A 282 16.04 -21.90 -11.43
C LYS A 282 15.93 -21.65 -9.94
N GLU A 283 15.87 -22.73 -9.17
CA GLU A 283 15.96 -22.63 -7.73
C GLU A 283 17.37 -22.20 -7.31
N VAL A 284 17.43 -21.17 -6.48
CA VAL A 284 18.66 -20.64 -5.90
C VAL A 284 18.57 -20.63 -4.39
N LYS A 285 19.70 -20.89 -3.72
CA LYS A 285 19.78 -20.81 -2.27
C LYS A 285 19.89 -19.35 -1.85
N THR A 286 18.88 -18.87 -1.14
CA THR A 286 18.69 -17.45 -0.84
C THR A 286 18.60 -17.23 0.66
N ASN A 287 19.16 -16.10 1.14
CA ASN A 287 18.96 -15.65 2.51
C ASN A 287 17.61 -14.93 2.58
N CYS A 288 16.77 -15.34 3.50
CA CYS A 288 15.48 -14.71 3.74
C CYS A 288 15.62 -13.55 4.74
N VAL A 289 14.67 -12.63 4.70
CA VAL A 289 14.60 -11.49 5.63
C VAL A 289 14.42 -11.94 7.09
N ASP A 290 13.87 -13.14 7.33
CA ASP A 290 13.79 -13.79 8.64
C ASP A 290 15.11 -14.45 9.12
N GLY A 291 16.21 -14.27 8.37
CA GLY A 291 17.52 -14.86 8.66
C GLY A 291 17.68 -16.33 8.23
N SER A 292 16.62 -17.00 7.80
CA SER A 292 16.69 -18.38 7.30
C SER A 292 17.32 -18.46 5.90
N LYS A 293 17.69 -19.67 5.47
CA LYS A 293 18.14 -19.94 4.09
C LYS A 293 17.18 -20.91 3.42
N ARG A 294 16.60 -20.52 2.28
CA ARG A 294 15.61 -21.31 1.55
C ARG A 294 16.00 -21.45 0.07
N MET A 295 15.57 -22.53 -0.58
CA MET A 295 15.67 -22.68 -2.04
C MET A 295 14.45 -22.02 -2.66
N LEU A 296 14.65 -21.06 -3.56
CA LEU A 296 13.57 -20.30 -4.18
C LEU A 296 13.81 -20.04 -5.66
N GLU A 297 12.73 -19.95 -6.42
CA GLU A 297 12.71 -19.41 -7.77
C GLU A 297 12.58 -17.88 -7.67
N LEU A 298 13.70 -17.17 -7.71
CA LEU A 298 13.69 -15.72 -7.64
C LEU A 298 13.37 -15.09 -9.00
N PRO A 299 12.72 -13.91 -9.02
CA PRO A 299 12.65 -13.07 -10.20
C PRO A 299 14.05 -12.68 -10.69
N SER A 300 14.16 -12.26 -11.94
CA SER A 300 15.37 -11.66 -12.49
C SER A 300 15.73 -10.35 -11.79
N THR A 301 17.01 -9.95 -11.90
CA THR A 301 17.56 -8.77 -11.21
C THR A 301 17.02 -7.42 -11.73
N ASN A 302 16.34 -7.41 -12.87
CA ASN A 302 15.60 -6.24 -13.38
C ASN A 302 14.17 -6.16 -12.83
N THR A 303 13.73 -7.15 -12.06
CA THR A 303 12.44 -7.16 -11.35
C THR A 303 12.67 -7.02 -9.85
N LEU A 304 13.56 -7.83 -9.27
CA LEU A 304 13.83 -7.86 -7.83
C LEU A 304 15.33 -7.75 -7.56
N LYS A 305 15.71 -6.82 -6.69
CA LYS A 305 17.09 -6.65 -6.23
C LYS A 305 17.20 -6.99 -4.75
N LYS A 306 18.27 -7.68 -4.38
CA LYS A 306 18.65 -7.90 -2.99
C LYS A 306 19.51 -6.74 -2.51
N SER A 307 19.20 -6.17 -1.36
CA SER A 307 19.86 -4.97 -0.81
C SER A 307 20.01 -5.07 0.70
N PHE A 308 20.67 -4.08 1.31
CA PHE A 308 20.90 -4.02 2.75
C PHE A 308 20.79 -2.58 3.25
N THR A 309 20.17 -2.40 4.41
CA THR A 309 20.21 -1.15 5.17
C THR A 309 21.18 -1.30 6.34
N THR A 310 22.09 -0.35 6.52
CA THR A 310 23.11 -0.40 7.58
C THR A 310 22.70 0.46 8.77
N TYR A 311 22.63 -0.13 9.96
CA TYR A 311 22.37 0.53 11.23
C TYR A 311 23.53 0.26 12.19
N ASP A 312 24.34 1.28 12.52
CA ASP A 312 25.47 1.17 13.48
C ASP A 312 26.40 -0.05 13.26
N GLY A 313 26.68 -0.37 12.00
CA GLY A 313 27.52 -1.51 11.62
C GLY A 313 26.80 -2.85 11.52
N HIS A 314 25.48 -2.88 11.76
CA HIS A 314 24.60 -4.01 11.50
C HIS A 314 23.92 -3.86 10.14
N GLU A 315 24.03 -4.87 9.28
CA GLU A 315 23.30 -4.91 8.01
C GLU A 315 21.97 -5.65 8.19
N ARG A 316 20.87 -4.97 7.86
CA ARG A 316 19.55 -5.56 7.75
C ARG A 316 19.27 -5.88 6.29
N LEU A 317 18.97 -7.15 6.01
CA LEU A 317 18.68 -7.63 4.67
C LEU A 317 17.26 -7.24 4.25
N HIS A 318 17.12 -6.73 3.02
CA HIS A 318 15.83 -6.52 2.38
C HIS A 318 15.89 -6.80 0.86
N TYR A 319 14.72 -6.76 0.23
CA TYR A 319 14.58 -6.84 -1.22
C TYR A 319 13.82 -5.61 -1.73
N GLU A 320 14.08 -5.23 -2.97
CA GLU A 320 13.46 -4.07 -3.61
C GLU A 320 12.90 -4.48 -4.96
N VAL A 321 11.69 -4.04 -5.28
CA VAL A 321 11.14 -4.16 -6.63
C VAL A 321 11.65 -3.00 -7.46
N VAL A 322 12.44 -3.32 -8.50
CA VAL A 322 13.23 -2.36 -9.28
C VAL A 322 12.72 -2.19 -10.71
N THR A 323 11.47 -2.57 -10.97
CA THR A 323 10.86 -2.41 -12.30
C THR A 323 10.70 -0.92 -12.65
N PRO A 324 10.67 -0.55 -13.95
CA PRO A 324 10.84 0.84 -14.37
C PRO A 324 9.81 1.83 -13.80
N LYS A 325 8.51 1.52 -13.84
CA LYS A 325 7.48 2.43 -13.33
C LYS A 325 7.42 2.41 -11.81
N VAL A 326 7.68 1.28 -11.15
CA VAL A 326 7.82 1.21 -9.69
C VAL A 326 8.95 2.12 -9.23
N LYS A 327 10.14 2.00 -9.83
CA LYS A 327 11.28 2.86 -9.53
C LYS A 327 10.92 4.34 -9.70
N LEU A 328 10.31 4.71 -10.82
CA LEU A 328 9.90 6.09 -11.08
C LEU A 328 8.85 6.59 -10.06
N ALA A 329 7.86 5.76 -9.74
CA ALA A 329 6.85 6.10 -8.74
C ALA A 329 7.48 6.32 -7.36
N VAL A 330 8.46 5.50 -6.96
CA VAL A 330 9.16 5.66 -5.67
C VAL A 330 10.07 6.89 -5.67
N GLN A 331 10.78 7.16 -6.77
CA GLN A 331 11.56 8.38 -6.94
C GLN A 331 10.66 9.63 -6.79
N ASN A 332 9.49 9.61 -7.43
CA ASN A 332 8.51 10.70 -7.35
C ASN A 332 7.85 10.78 -5.97
N GLN A 333 7.58 9.64 -5.30
CA GLN A 333 7.03 9.60 -3.95
C GLN A 333 7.99 10.32 -3.01
N PHE A 334 9.26 9.93 -2.94
CA PHE A 334 10.17 10.51 -1.96
C PHE A 334 10.86 11.80 -2.43
N GLY A 335 10.80 12.13 -3.72
CA GLY A 335 11.64 13.20 -4.28
C GLY A 335 13.13 12.83 -4.23
N CYS A 336 13.44 11.55 -4.46
CA CYS A 336 14.79 11.03 -4.37
C CYS A 336 15.18 10.28 -5.65
N ASP A 337 16.00 10.88 -6.51
CA ASP A 337 16.43 10.26 -7.78
C ASP A 337 17.35 9.03 -7.59
N THR A 338 18.00 8.89 -6.44
CA THR A 338 18.97 7.79 -6.21
C THR A 338 18.34 6.50 -5.73
N VAL A 339 17.07 6.51 -5.30
CA VAL A 339 16.36 5.28 -4.91
C VAL A 339 16.18 4.36 -6.12
N GLU A 340 16.45 3.07 -5.94
CA GLU A 340 16.49 2.11 -7.04
C GLU A 340 15.19 1.33 -7.22
N GLY A 341 14.36 1.21 -6.18
CA GLY A 341 13.10 0.49 -6.22
C GLY A 341 12.25 0.64 -4.96
N ALA A 342 11.10 -0.02 -4.95
CA ALA A 342 10.23 -0.09 -3.78
C ALA A 342 10.74 -1.18 -2.84
N MET A 343 11.19 -0.78 -1.65
CA MET A 343 11.60 -1.71 -0.60
C MET A 343 10.43 -2.57 -0.12
N LEU A 344 10.67 -3.88 -0.01
CA LEU A 344 9.76 -4.86 0.57
C LEU A 344 10.07 -5.07 2.06
N GLU A 345 9.05 -5.48 2.81
CA GLU A 345 9.14 -5.71 4.26
C GLU A 345 10.37 -6.55 4.63
N ASN A 346 11.18 -6.04 5.56
CA ASN A 346 12.33 -6.74 6.12
C ASN A 346 12.01 -7.34 7.51
N GLN A 347 10.83 -7.04 8.06
CA GLN A 347 10.24 -7.58 9.28
C GLN A 347 8.99 -8.38 8.89
N PRO A 348 9.16 -9.62 8.41
CA PRO A 348 8.10 -10.32 7.70
C PRO A 348 6.93 -10.63 8.64
N THR A 349 5.75 -10.16 8.29
CA THR A 349 4.48 -10.44 9.01
C THR A 349 3.84 -11.77 8.59
N LYS A 350 4.30 -12.34 7.48
CA LYS A 350 3.92 -13.65 6.94
C LYS A 350 5.19 -14.47 6.72
N ASN A 351 5.05 -15.76 6.42
CA ASN A 351 6.20 -16.65 6.13
C ASN A 351 6.89 -16.38 4.76
N SER A 352 6.87 -15.14 4.26
CA SER A 352 7.58 -14.76 3.03
C SER A 352 9.09 -14.68 3.27
N CYS A 353 9.87 -15.15 2.30
CA CYS A 353 11.34 -15.07 2.38
C CYS A 353 11.89 -13.71 1.94
N ILE A 354 11.25 -13.06 0.97
CA ILE A 354 11.73 -11.82 0.36
C ILE A 354 10.88 -10.59 0.75
N GLY A 355 9.76 -10.82 1.44
CA GLY A 355 8.76 -9.82 1.80
C GLY A 355 7.57 -9.86 0.84
N ALA A 356 6.34 -9.78 1.36
CA ALA A 356 5.11 -9.82 0.58
C ALA A 356 4.35 -8.47 0.54
N HIS A 357 4.89 -7.46 1.23
CA HIS A 357 4.33 -6.14 1.40
C HIS A 357 5.43 -5.08 1.20
N PHE A 358 5.05 -3.83 0.93
CA PHE A 358 5.99 -2.72 0.95
C PHE A 358 6.47 -2.44 2.37
N ASP A 359 7.72 -2.00 2.51
CA ASP A 359 8.33 -1.78 3.81
C ASP A 359 7.61 -0.70 4.62
N GLU A 360 7.29 -1.01 5.87
CA GLU A 360 6.46 -0.14 6.73
C GLU A 360 7.20 1.15 7.15
N ARG A 361 8.54 1.14 7.25
CA ARG A 361 9.33 2.34 7.59
C ARG A 361 9.23 3.38 6.49
N LEU A 362 9.13 2.96 5.23
CA LEU A 362 9.07 3.84 4.06
C LEU A 362 7.65 4.09 3.56
N PHE A 363 6.74 3.14 3.75
CA PHE A 363 5.42 3.10 3.14
C PHE A 363 4.29 2.98 4.18
N PHE A 364 4.46 3.57 5.38
CA PHE A 364 3.52 3.49 6.52
C PHE A 364 2.04 3.75 6.18
N THR A 365 1.75 4.66 5.23
CA THR A 365 0.37 4.99 4.84
C THR A 365 -0.08 4.29 3.55
N GLU A 366 0.72 3.39 2.98
CA GLU A 366 0.40 2.66 1.76
C GLU A 366 -0.54 1.48 2.06
N THR A 367 -1.54 1.25 1.20
CA THR A 367 -2.46 0.12 1.35
C THR A 367 -1.82 -1.25 1.43
N MET A 368 -0.68 -1.46 0.79
CA MET A 368 0.12 -2.68 0.70
C MET A 368 1.32 -2.67 1.67
N SER A 369 1.32 -1.81 2.68
CA SER A 369 2.16 -2.00 3.87
C SER A 369 1.67 -3.22 4.68
N PRO A 370 2.53 -3.89 5.46
CA PRO A 370 2.18 -5.12 6.15
C PRO A 370 1.21 -4.93 7.32
N ILE A 371 1.17 -3.75 7.94
CA ILE A 371 0.31 -3.51 9.09
C ILE A 371 -0.88 -2.63 8.71
N TYR A 372 -2.03 -3.29 8.61
CA TYR A 372 -3.30 -2.59 8.48
C TYR A 372 -3.88 -2.21 9.84
N SER A 373 -4.17 -0.93 10.05
CA SER A 373 -5.05 -0.46 11.11
C SER A 373 -6.18 0.36 10.51
N SER A 374 -7.41 0.07 10.92
CA SER A 374 -8.60 0.82 10.50
C SER A 374 -8.64 2.27 10.96
N LYS A 375 -7.69 2.64 11.83
CA LYS A 375 -7.57 4.00 12.34
C LYS A 375 -6.58 4.82 11.51
N TYR A 376 -5.58 4.21 10.85
CA TYR A 376 -4.71 4.95 9.94
C TYR A 376 -5.39 5.10 8.57
N SER A 377 -5.15 6.23 7.89
CA SER A 377 -5.51 6.34 6.48
C SER A 377 -4.59 5.44 5.66
N SER A 378 -5.17 4.39 5.10
CA SER A 378 -4.54 3.49 4.14
C SER A 378 -4.79 4.01 2.72
N VAL A 379 -3.72 4.28 1.99
CA VAL A 379 -3.76 4.93 0.67
C VAL A 379 -3.30 3.95 -0.41
N LEU A 380 -4.19 3.66 -1.37
CA LEU A 380 -3.81 2.95 -2.57
C LEU A 380 -3.01 3.91 -3.47
N SER A 381 -1.69 3.78 -3.44
CA SER A 381 -0.81 4.77 -4.05
C SER A 381 -0.46 4.44 -5.50
N PRO A 382 0.05 5.44 -6.26
CA PRO A 382 0.66 5.21 -7.55
C PRO A 382 1.79 4.17 -7.54
N VAL A 383 2.45 3.91 -6.40
CA VAL A 383 3.48 2.86 -6.27
C VAL A 383 2.87 1.47 -6.43
N THR A 384 1.75 1.18 -5.76
CA THR A 384 1.04 -0.10 -5.90
C THR A 384 0.57 -0.33 -7.32
N VAL A 385 -0.09 0.66 -7.92
CA VAL A 385 -0.63 0.46 -9.27
C VAL A 385 0.46 0.49 -10.34
N ALA A 386 1.60 1.15 -10.12
CA ALA A 386 2.78 1.02 -10.97
C ALA A 386 3.34 -0.40 -10.97
N LEU A 387 3.33 -1.09 -9.82
CA LEU A 387 3.73 -2.50 -9.75
C LEU A 387 2.79 -3.38 -10.57
N LEU A 388 1.49 -3.13 -10.50
CA LEU A 388 0.50 -3.85 -11.31
C LEU A 388 0.69 -3.53 -12.80
N GLU A 389 0.99 -2.30 -13.18
CA GLU A 389 1.27 -1.95 -14.58
C GLU A 389 2.57 -2.61 -15.09
N ASP A 390 3.64 -2.60 -14.29
CA ASP A 390 4.93 -3.24 -14.61
C ASP A 390 4.87 -4.77 -14.63
N SER A 391 3.77 -5.39 -14.16
CA SER A 391 3.56 -6.83 -14.33
C SER A 391 3.43 -7.24 -15.81
N GLY A 392 3.06 -6.29 -16.67
CA GLY A 392 2.74 -6.52 -18.08
C GLY A 392 1.31 -7.02 -18.32
N TRP A 393 0.51 -7.19 -17.26
CA TRP A 393 -0.84 -7.76 -17.35
C TRP A 393 -1.96 -6.73 -17.44
N TYR A 394 -1.72 -5.51 -16.96
CA TYR A 394 -2.73 -4.46 -16.84
C TYR A 394 -2.21 -3.14 -17.42
N ASP A 395 -3.10 -2.43 -18.10
CA ASP A 395 -2.98 -0.97 -18.20
C ASP A 395 -3.64 -0.35 -16.96
N VAL A 396 -3.11 0.79 -16.49
CA VAL A 396 -3.61 1.46 -15.29
C VAL A 396 -4.17 2.84 -15.60
N ASP A 397 -5.36 3.12 -15.05
CA ASP A 397 -5.94 4.45 -15.01
C ASP A 397 -5.59 5.16 -13.70
N TYR A 398 -4.50 5.92 -13.73
CA TYR A 398 -4.03 6.75 -12.62
C TYR A 398 -4.97 7.91 -12.26
N THR A 399 -5.99 8.21 -13.08
CA THR A 399 -6.99 9.26 -12.81
C THR A 399 -8.11 8.78 -11.90
N SER A 400 -8.17 7.48 -11.61
CA SER A 400 -9.16 6.93 -10.68
C SER A 400 -9.07 7.64 -9.33
N LYS A 401 -10.22 8.07 -8.80
CA LYS A 401 -10.34 8.76 -7.50
C LYS A 401 -9.85 7.95 -6.30
N TYR A 402 -9.60 6.65 -6.49
CA TYR A 402 -9.10 5.75 -5.46
C TYR A 402 -7.56 5.68 -5.44
N VAL A 403 -6.90 6.06 -6.52
CA VAL A 403 -5.44 6.19 -6.57
C VAL A 403 -5.07 7.56 -6.04
N LYS A 404 -4.28 7.61 -4.97
CA LYS A 404 -3.89 8.87 -4.33
C LYS A 404 -2.44 8.84 -3.90
N ASN A 405 -1.76 9.98 -3.95
CA ASN A 405 -0.43 10.14 -3.41
C ASN A 405 -0.44 9.85 -1.91
N SER A 406 0.49 9.00 -1.46
CA SER A 406 0.68 8.71 -0.04
C SER A 406 1.33 9.93 0.62
N PRO A 407 0.77 10.51 1.71
CA PRO A 407 1.37 11.70 2.34
C PRO A 407 2.69 11.38 3.06
N PHE A 408 2.90 10.12 3.46
CA PHE A 408 4.08 9.70 4.20
C PHE A 408 5.33 9.69 3.32
N GLY A 409 6.35 10.46 3.72
CA GLY A 409 7.60 10.63 2.97
C GLY A 409 7.46 11.43 1.66
N LEU A 410 6.29 12.00 1.35
CA LEU A 410 6.06 12.65 0.05
C LEU A 410 6.98 13.86 -0.13
N GLY A 411 7.87 13.83 -1.13
CA GLY A 411 8.87 14.87 -1.36
C GLY A 411 9.86 15.09 -0.20
N ALA A 412 10.02 14.11 0.70
CA ALA A 412 10.87 14.25 1.89
C ALA A 412 12.38 14.26 1.60
N GLY A 413 12.79 13.91 0.38
CA GLY A 413 14.18 13.86 -0.08
C GLY A 413 14.88 12.53 0.20
N CYS A 414 16.11 12.40 -0.30
CA CYS A 414 16.88 11.17 -0.17
C CYS A 414 17.30 10.83 1.26
N ASP A 415 17.47 11.84 2.11
CA ASP A 415 17.83 11.65 3.51
C ASP A 415 16.73 10.88 4.27
N PHE A 416 15.45 11.09 3.92
CA PHE A 416 14.34 10.29 4.47
C PHE A 416 14.46 8.79 4.14
N VAL A 417 14.95 8.48 2.93
CA VAL A 417 15.11 7.10 2.46
C VAL A 417 16.34 6.45 3.08
N ASN A 418 17.47 7.16 3.10
CA ASN A 418 18.78 6.59 3.39
C ASN A 418 19.20 6.71 4.87
N ASP A 419 18.75 7.75 5.57
CA ASP A 419 19.21 8.03 6.92
C ASP A 419 18.31 7.40 7.99
N LYS A 420 18.76 7.45 9.25
CA LYS A 420 17.93 7.02 10.38
C LYS A 420 16.82 8.02 10.66
N CYS A 421 15.69 7.53 11.16
CA CYS A 421 14.56 8.39 11.58
C CYS A 421 14.87 9.25 12.81
N ILE A 422 15.82 8.81 13.64
CA ILE A 422 16.34 9.55 14.79
C ILE A 422 17.81 9.79 14.54
N ASP A 423 18.24 11.03 14.72
CA ASP A 423 19.64 11.40 14.67
C ASP A 423 20.34 10.89 15.96
N PRO A 424 21.32 9.98 15.83
CA PRO A 424 21.99 9.38 16.99
C PRO A 424 22.83 10.40 17.78
N GLN A 425 23.19 11.55 17.20
CA GLN A 425 23.96 12.58 17.91
C GLN A 425 23.07 13.44 18.82
N THR A 426 21.82 13.65 18.41
CA THR A 426 20.88 14.54 19.11
C THR A 426 19.80 13.77 19.87
N ASN A 427 19.62 12.48 19.59
CA ASN A 427 18.50 11.65 20.04
C ASN A 427 17.14 12.28 19.68
N GLN A 428 17.07 12.98 18.54
CA GLN A 428 15.89 13.71 18.07
C GLN A 428 15.57 13.40 16.62
N VAL A 429 14.30 13.56 16.25
CA VAL A 429 13.87 13.54 14.85
C VAL A 429 14.36 14.82 14.19
N ALA A 430 15.06 14.69 13.07
CA ALA A 430 15.49 15.84 12.28
C ALA A 430 14.28 16.68 11.87
N LYS A 431 14.40 18.01 11.95
CA LYS A 431 13.29 18.95 11.71
C LYS A 431 12.46 18.67 10.44
N PRO A 432 13.04 18.32 9.27
CA PRO A 432 12.27 17.99 8.07
C PRO A 432 11.36 16.76 8.21
N PHE A 433 11.65 15.86 9.16
CA PHE A 433 10.97 14.57 9.32
C PHE A 433 9.99 14.52 10.50
N GLN A 434 9.81 15.62 11.23
CA GLN A 434 8.90 15.70 12.40
C GLN A 434 7.41 15.50 12.06
N ASN A 435 7.04 15.50 10.77
CA ASN A 435 5.69 15.14 10.33
C ASN A 435 5.52 13.62 10.09
N TYR A 436 6.61 12.85 10.05
CA TYR A 436 6.61 11.42 9.76
C TYR A 436 6.96 10.60 11.00
N PHE A 437 7.99 11.04 11.74
CA PHE A 437 8.49 10.39 12.95
C PHE A 437 8.33 11.31 14.17
N CYS A 438 8.44 10.75 15.38
CA CYS A 438 8.33 11.50 16.63
C CYS A 438 9.36 11.04 17.67
N ASP A 439 9.81 11.94 18.55
CA ASP A 439 10.82 11.68 19.58
C ASP A 439 10.33 12.01 21.01
N VAL A 440 9.03 12.24 21.16
CA VAL A 440 8.42 12.58 22.45
C VAL A 440 7.87 11.31 23.10
N THR A 441 8.28 11.03 24.34
CA THR A 441 7.81 9.86 25.06
C THR A 441 6.34 10.00 25.47
N THR A 442 5.56 8.96 25.20
CA THR A 442 4.19 8.82 25.68
C THR A 442 4.20 8.25 27.09
N LYS A 443 3.53 8.94 28.01
CA LYS A 443 3.45 8.53 29.40
C LYS A 443 2.32 7.53 29.58
N PHE A 444 2.57 6.52 30.39
CA PHE A 444 1.60 5.49 30.71
C PHE A 444 1.32 5.44 32.21
N SER A 445 0.10 5.07 32.57
CA SER A 445 -0.37 4.90 33.95
C SER A 445 -1.16 3.58 34.07
N ALA A 446 -1.51 3.17 35.28
CA ALA A 446 -2.30 1.94 35.49
C ALA A 446 -3.62 1.89 34.71
N THR A 447 -4.15 3.03 34.24
CA THR A 447 -5.42 3.16 33.51
C THR A 447 -5.24 3.43 32.00
N GLY A 448 -4.04 3.30 31.45
CA GLY A 448 -3.78 3.58 30.03
C GLY A 448 -2.79 4.73 29.82
N ILE A 449 -2.77 5.26 28.59
CA ILE A 449 -2.01 6.47 28.22
C ILE A 449 -2.46 7.63 29.13
N ASP A 450 -1.50 8.29 29.79
CA ASP A 450 -1.78 9.42 30.66
C ASP A 450 -2.29 10.60 29.82
N SER A 451 -3.41 11.18 30.25
CA SER A 451 -3.97 12.44 29.74
C SER A 451 -2.98 13.61 29.69
N SER A 452 -1.93 13.57 30.51
CA SER A 452 -0.85 14.55 30.54
C SER A 452 0.14 14.43 29.37
N SER A 453 0.15 13.29 28.65
CA SER A 453 1.01 13.05 27.49
C SER A 453 0.75 14.09 26.39
N ASP A 454 1.82 14.55 25.76
CA ASP A 454 1.72 15.43 24.60
C ASP A 454 1.09 14.69 23.42
N THR A 455 0.34 15.42 22.61
CA THR A 455 -0.23 14.89 21.37
C THR A 455 0.36 15.63 20.19
N THR A 456 0.41 14.95 19.05
CA THR A 456 0.84 15.47 17.76
C THR A 456 -0.18 15.04 16.72
N CYS A 457 0.08 15.36 15.46
CA CYS A 457 -0.67 14.83 14.33
C CYS A 457 -0.05 13.54 13.83
N ASP A 458 -0.92 12.62 13.43
CA ASP A 458 -0.49 11.45 12.68
C ASP A 458 0.11 11.86 11.31
N PRO A 459 0.87 11.00 10.64
CA PRO A 459 1.57 11.39 9.43
C PRO A 459 0.66 11.69 8.23
N THR A 460 -0.62 11.33 8.30
CA THR A 460 -1.62 11.66 7.28
C THR A 460 -2.27 13.03 7.52
N GLY A 461 -2.04 13.64 8.69
CA GLY A 461 -2.70 14.87 9.11
C GLY A 461 -4.20 14.72 9.30
N THR A 462 -4.73 13.51 9.47
CA THR A 462 -6.17 13.25 9.62
C THR A 462 -6.57 12.96 11.07
N HIS A 463 -5.60 12.65 11.94
CA HIS A 463 -5.83 12.28 13.32
C HIS A 463 -4.91 13.05 14.26
N VAL A 464 -5.44 13.36 15.45
CA VAL A 464 -4.61 13.63 16.62
C VAL A 464 -4.12 12.29 17.16
N ALA A 465 -2.84 12.20 17.47
CA ALA A 465 -2.17 10.98 17.92
C ALA A 465 -1.18 11.23 19.07
N PHE A 466 -0.79 10.17 19.76
CA PHE A 466 0.41 10.15 20.57
C PHE A 466 1.55 9.47 19.81
N CYS A 467 2.77 9.79 20.17
CA CYS A 467 3.95 9.09 19.69
C CYS A 467 3.97 7.67 20.24
N ASP A 468 4.35 6.67 19.45
CA ASP A 468 4.48 5.29 19.90
C ASP A 468 5.81 5.00 20.63
N LEU A 469 6.52 6.04 21.07
CA LEU A 469 7.72 5.97 21.87
C LEU A 469 7.39 5.91 23.37
N PHE A 470 7.98 4.96 24.08
CA PHE A 470 7.77 4.74 25.52
C PHE A 470 9.10 4.60 26.26
N ASP A 471 9.06 4.90 27.56
CA ASP A 471 10.14 4.62 28.50
C ASP A 471 9.81 3.37 29.32
N PHE A 472 10.48 2.26 29.01
CA PHE A 472 10.30 0.94 29.62
C PHE A 472 10.92 0.80 31.01
N SER A 473 11.69 1.80 31.48
CA SER A 473 12.11 1.88 32.89
C SER A 473 10.96 2.30 33.81
N SER A 474 9.97 3.02 33.25
CA SER A 474 8.76 3.45 33.94
C SER A 474 7.71 2.33 33.94
N SER A 475 6.65 2.46 34.74
CA SER A 475 5.60 1.43 34.89
C SER A 475 4.81 1.21 33.58
N ILE A 476 5.36 0.44 32.65
CA ILE A 476 4.65 -0.03 31.46
C ILE A 476 3.69 -1.15 31.88
N PRO A 477 2.50 -1.24 31.25
CA PRO A 477 1.49 -2.22 31.59
C PRO A 477 2.05 -3.64 31.51
N PRO A 478 1.69 -4.53 32.45
CA PRO A 478 2.05 -5.94 32.38
C PRO A 478 1.63 -6.54 31.03
N GLY A 479 2.58 -7.11 30.27
CA GLY A 479 2.33 -7.79 29.00
C GLY A 479 2.97 -7.14 27.77
N PHE A 480 3.53 -5.94 27.88
CA PHE A 480 4.26 -5.29 26.79
C PHE A 480 5.78 -5.40 27.03
N PRO A 481 6.46 -6.38 26.41
CA PRO A 481 7.90 -6.50 26.53
C PRO A 481 8.58 -5.30 25.87
N ALA A 482 9.73 -4.88 26.42
CA ALA A 482 10.62 -3.99 25.69
C ALA A 482 11.04 -4.62 24.34
N PRO A 483 11.32 -3.81 23.31
CA PRO A 483 11.90 -4.30 22.06
C PRO A 483 13.01 -5.32 22.31
N SER A 484 12.87 -6.52 21.74
CA SER A 484 13.82 -7.62 21.97
C SER A 484 15.03 -7.57 21.05
N ASP A 485 14.94 -6.85 19.93
CA ASP A 485 16.02 -6.65 18.98
C ASP A 485 16.81 -5.38 19.31
N THR A 486 17.88 -5.52 20.08
CA THR A 486 18.77 -4.41 20.42
C THR A 486 19.71 -4.02 19.28
N SER A 487 19.70 -4.74 18.14
CA SER A 487 20.53 -4.39 16.97
C SER A 487 20.02 -3.15 16.22
N ILE A 488 18.80 -2.71 16.52
CA ILE A 488 18.15 -1.54 15.93
C ILE A 488 17.59 -0.67 17.06
N GLN A 489 18.51 -0.04 17.79
CA GLN A 489 18.19 0.96 18.81
C GLN A 489 18.66 2.34 18.33
N TYR A 490 17.74 3.30 18.34
CA TYR A 490 17.99 4.66 17.86
C TYR A 490 18.41 5.62 18.97
N PHE A 491 18.12 5.27 20.22
CA PHE A 491 18.35 6.11 21.37
C PHE A 491 19.54 5.63 22.20
N GLU A 492 20.32 6.55 22.74
CA GLU A 492 21.36 6.20 23.73
C GLU A 492 20.76 5.49 24.95
N ASN A 493 19.58 5.94 25.39
CA ASN A 493 18.83 5.29 26.46
C ASN A 493 18.16 4.01 25.94
N GLN A 494 18.66 2.86 26.38
CA GLN A 494 18.18 1.53 26.00
C GLN A 494 16.77 1.21 26.54
N ASP A 495 16.29 1.97 27.52
CA ASP A 495 14.93 1.83 28.04
C ASP A 495 13.90 2.54 27.16
N LEU A 496 14.32 3.33 26.18
CA LEU A 496 13.42 3.91 25.18
C LEU A 496 13.15 2.92 24.06
N GLY A 497 11.89 2.81 23.66
CA GLY A 497 11.51 1.91 22.58
C GLY A 497 10.10 2.14 22.09
N VAL A 498 9.74 1.41 21.04
CA VAL A 498 8.43 1.50 20.41
C VAL A 498 7.60 0.25 20.62
N LEU A 499 6.28 0.39 20.59
CA LEU A 499 5.36 -0.76 20.52
C LEU A 499 5.17 -1.26 19.09
N PHE A 500 5.35 -0.38 18.10
CA PHE A 500 5.20 -0.68 16.69
C PHE A 500 6.59 -0.89 16.06
N THR A 501 7.01 -2.15 16.00
CA THR A 501 8.38 -2.47 15.56
C THR A 501 8.56 -2.46 14.04
N HIS A 502 7.47 -2.66 13.29
CA HIS A 502 7.48 -2.92 11.84
C HIS A 502 8.03 -1.75 11.01
N ALA A 503 7.95 -0.51 11.48
CA ALA A 503 8.63 0.64 10.86
C ALA A 503 10.13 0.69 11.22
N ASP A 504 10.81 -0.45 11.22
CA ASP A 504 12.21 -0.56 11.63
C ASP A 504 12.50 0.10 12.97
N TYR A 505 11.60 -0.06 13.94
CA TYR A 505 11.66 0.54 15.28
C TYR A 505 11.63 2.07 15.30
N CYS A 506 11.34 2.72 14.17
CA CYS A 506 11.21 4.17 14.10
C CYS A 506 9.93 4.60 14.83
N PRO A 507 10.03 5.49 15.82
CA PRO A 507 8.86 6.02 16.48
C PRO A 507 8.03 6.88 15.52
N VAL A 508 6.76 6.53 15.40
CA VAL A 508 5.74 7.14 14.54
C VAL A 508 4.55 7.61 15.39
N PRO A 509 3.89 8.72 15.03
CA PRO A 509 2.69 9.19 15.73
C PRO A 509 1.46 8.33 15.36
N ALA A 510 1.50 7.08 15.79
CA ALA A 510 0.56 6.03 15.43
C ALA A 510 -0.44 5.72 16.55
N LEU A 511 -0.30 6.26 17.76
CA LEU A 511 -1.26 6.01 18.83
C LEU A 511 -2.47 6.94 18.69
N LEU A 512 -3.41 6.60 17.81
CA LEU A 512 -4.49 7.52 17.41
C LEU A 512 -5.47 7.80 18.56
N LYS A 513 -5.79 9.09 18.72
CA LYS A 513 -6.65 9.62 19.77
C LYS A 513 -7.98 10.14 19.23
N THR A 514 -7.94 10.98 18.20
CA THR A 514 -9.13 11.66 17.66
C THR A 514 -9.04 11.75 16.15
N ASP A 515 -10.08 11.29 15.45
CA ASP A 515 -10.22 11.43 14.00
C ASP A 515 -10.75 12.83 13.65
N CYS A 516 -9.94 13.65 13.02
CA CYS A 516 -10.38 14.98 12.60
C CYS A 516 -11.43 14.92 11.49
N THR A 517 -11.51 13.82 10.74
CA THR A 517 -12.40 13.65 9.59
C THR A 517 -13.80 13.17 9.96
N ASP A 518 -13.97 12.59 11.15
CA ASP A 518 -15.24 12.08 11.61
C ASP A 518 -16.13 13.18 12.23
N SER A 519 -17.17 13.57 11.49
CA SER A 519 -18.19 14.52 11.96
C SER A 519 -18.98 14.07 13.19
N SER A 520 -18.87 12.80 13.60
CA SER A 520 -19.52 12.27 14.80
C SER A 520 -18.80 12.64 16.10
N ASN A 521 -17.54 13.12 16.02
CA ASN A 521 -16.79 13.56 17.18
C ASN A 521 -17.43 14.80 17.85
N PHE A 522 -17.52 14.77 19.19
CA PHE A 522 -18.28 15.72 19.99
C PHE A 522 -17.41 16.78 20.69
N ASP A 523 -18.04 17.89 21.10
CA ASP A 523 -17.39 19.07 21.69
C ASP A 523 -16.52 18.80 22.94
N PHE A 524 -16.78 17.75 23.72
CA PHE A 524 -16.00 17.45 24.94
C PHE A 524 -14.58 16.95 24.66
N GLN A 525 -14.26 16.60 23.40
CA GLN A 525 -12.92 16.18 22.98
C GLN A 525 -12.04 17.34 22.51
N LYS A 526 -12.61 18.55 22.42
CA LYS A 526 -11.91 19.72 21.92
C LYS A 526 -10.87 20.23 22.90
N THR A 527 -9.66 20.40 22.42
CA THR A 527 -8.60 21.18 23.05
C THR A 527 -8.92 22.67 22.92
N TYR A 528 -9.42 23.10 21.76
CA TYR A 528 -9.77 24.49 21.47
C TYR A 528 -11.23 24.64 21.01
N SER A 529 -11.90 25.73 21.40
CA SER A 529 -13.28 26.01 20.99
C SER A 529 -13.45 26.11 19.46
N SER A 530 -12.39 26.47 18.74
CA SER A 530 -12.33 26.57 17.28
C SER A 530 -12.24 25.24 16.55
N GLU A 531 -12.00 24.12 17.24
CA GLU A 531 -11.87 22.83 16.58
C GLU A 531 -13.16 22.42 15.85
N LYS A 532 -12.98 21.79 14.70
CA LYS A 532 -14.05 21.27 13.85
C LYS A 532 -13.70 19.87 13.39
N TYR A 533 -14.72 19.02 13.30
CA TYR A 533 -14.60 17.66 12.80
C TYR A 533 -15.45 17.46 11.55
N GLY A 534 -14.95 16.68 10.60
CA GLY A 534 -15.62 16.40 9.34
C GLY A 534 -14.64 16.23 8.19
N SER A 535 -15.13 15.76 7.03
CA SER A 535 -14.27 15.37 5.89
C SER A 535 -13.20 16.38 5.43
N THR A 536 -13.42 17.68 5.66
CA THR A 536 -12.47 18.77 5.32
C THR A 536 -11.56 19.17 6.47
N SER A 537 -11.71 18.59 7.66
CA SER A 537 -10.88 18.89 8.81
C SER A 537 -9.61 18.05 8.83
N ARG A 538 -8.53 18.65 9.31
CA ARG A 538 -7.19 18.06 9.43
C ARG A 538 -6.58 18.41 10.77
N CYS A 539 -5.63 17.59 11.19
CA CYS A 539 -4.86 17.81 12.40
C CYS A 539 -3.75 18.84 12.15
N PHE A 540 -3.55 19.73 13.12
CA PHE A 540 -2.43 20.67 13.18
C PHE A 540 -1.71 20.57 14.51
N ASN A 541 -0.37 20.63 14.45
CA ASN A 541 0.45 20.74 15.64
C ASN A 541 0.35 22.15 16.21
N THR A 542 -0.08 22.24 17.46
CA THR A 542 -0.26 23.48 18.22
C THR A 542 0.69 23.53 19.40
N GLN A 543 1.13 24.73 19.74
CA GLN A 543 2.00 24.97 20.89
C GLN A 543 1.39 26.07 21.76
N MET A 544 1.28 25.79 23.06
CA MET A 544 0.85 26.76 24.06
C MET A 544 1.99 27.04 25.03
N THR A 545 2.35 28.31 25.18
CA THR A 545 3.40 28.74 26.11
C THR A 545 2.77 29.35 27.36
N SER A 546 3.05 28.75 28.52
CA SER A 546 2.57 29.26 29.81
C SER A 546 3.28 30.56 30.20
N SER A 547 2.70 31.29 31.16
CA SER A 547 3.34 32.48 31.74
C SER A 547 4.68 32.20 32.42
N GLN A 548 4.96 30.94 32.75
CA GLN A 548 6.23 30.49 33.35
C GLN A 548 7.22 29.98 32.30
N GLY A 549 6.88 30.07 31.00
CA GLY A 549 7.73 29.65 29.88
C GLY A 549 7.65 28.16 29.53
N SER A 550 6.82 27.38 30.21
CA SER A 550 6.61 25.97 29.84
C SER A 550 5.78 25.86 28.56
N GLN A 551 6.22 25.02 27.63
CA GLN A 551 5.53 24.75 26.37
C GLN A 551 4.73 23.45 26.48
N LYS A 552 3.52 23.45 25.92
CA LYS A 552 2.67 22.27 25.81
C LYS A 552 2.30 22.06 24.35
N ASN A 553 2.66 20.89 23.82
CA ASN A 553 2.38 20.54 22.43
C ASN A 553 1.11 19.69 22.35
N LYS A 554 0.22 20.05 21.43
CA LYS A 554 -1.04 19.32 21.18
C LYS A 554 -1.37 19.30 19.70
N GLY A 555 -1.82 18.15 19.19
CA GLY A 555 -2.59 18.08 17.95
C GLY A 555 -4.01 18.61 18.16
N ALA A 556 -4.53 19.35 17.18
CA ALA A 556 -5.90 19.87 17.17
C ALA A 556 -6.51 19.87 15.76
N CYS A 557 -7.83 19.72 15.66
CA CYS A 557 -8.53 19.55 14.40
C CYS A 557 -9.13 20.87 13.87
N PHE A 558 -8.65 21.34 12.72
CA PHE A 558 -9.18 22.55 12.07
C PHE A 558 -9.70 22.26 10.67
N ALA A 559 -10.75 22.97 10.25
CA ALA A 559 -11.28 22.87 8.90
C ALA A 559 -10.29 23.50 7.91
N THR A 560 -9.98 22.80 6.83
CA THR A 560 -9.03 23.23 5.81
C THR A 560 -9.67 23.35 4.44
N GLN A 561 -9.04 24.16 3.58
CA GLN A 561 -9.39 24.28 2.18
C GLN A 561 -8.10 24.35 1.34
N CYS A 562 -7.87 23.32 0.54
CA CYS A 562 -6.77 23.27 -0.42
C CYS A 562 -6.98 24.29 -1.54
N ASN A 563 -5.91 24.99 -1.96
CA ASN A 563 -5.91 25.95 -3.07
C ASN A 563 -4.96 25.48 -4.20
N PRO A 564 -5.42 24.61 -5.13
CA PRO A 564 -4.54 23.95 -6.11
C PRO A 564 -3.86 24.87 -7.13
N GLN A 565 -4.32 26.11 -7.29
CA GLN A 565 -3.72 27.09 -8.19
C GLN A 565 -2.56 27.83 -7.54
N SER A 566 -2.70 28.16 -6.25
CA SER A 566 -1.67 28.84 -5.47
C SER A 566 -0.73 27.87 -4.75
N HIS A 567 -1.04 26.57 -4.79
CA HIS A 567 -0.31 25.49 -4.12
C HIS A 567 -0.08 25.75 -2.63
N ASN A 568 -1.12 26.28 -1.99
CA ASN A 568 -1.19 26.52 -0.56
C ASN A 568 -2.55 26.00 -0.04
N PHE A 569 -2.84 26.24 1.23
CA PHE A 569 -4.14 25.91 1.80
C PHE A 569 -4.55 26.91 2.87
N ASP A 570 -5.85 27.07 3.04
CA ASP A 570 -6.46 27.89 4.08
C ASP A 570 -6.86 27.03 5.28
N VAL A 571 -6.71 27.58 6.48
CA VAL A 571 -7.11 27.01 7.77
C VAL A 571 -8.12 27.94 8.42
N MET A 572 -9.24 27.39 8.89
CA MET A 572 -10.30 28.16 9.54
C MET A 572 -10.20 28.06 11.06
N ILE A 573 -9.81 29.15 11.72
CA ILE A 573 -9.67 29.25 13.19
C ILE A 573 -10.49 30.44 13.71
N ASP A 574 -11.38 30.19 14.67
CA ASP A 574 -12.24 31.21 15.30
C ASP A 574 -13.00 32.12 14.29
N GLY A 575 -13.42 31.54 13.17
CA GLY A 575 -14.12 32.26 12.10
C GLY A 575 -13.20 33.10 11.20
N GLN A 576 -11.90 33.14 11.47
CA GLN A 576 -10.88 33.74 10.61
C GLN A 576 -10.28 32.71 9.67
N LYS A 577 -9.86 33.19 8.50
CA LYS A 577 -9.16 32.41 7.49
C LYS A 577 -7.68 32.76 7.55
N LEU A 578 -6.85 31.77 7.84
CA LEU A 578 -5.38 31.88 7.87
C LEU A 578 -4.80 31.03 6.74
N THR A 579 -3.94 31.61 5.90
CA THR A 579 -3.36 30.90 4.76
C THR A 579 -1.96 30.39 5.12
N CYS A 580 -1.73 29.09 4.92
CA CYS A 580 -0.43 28.44 5.05
C CYS A 580 0.30 28.52 3.71
N GLU A 581 1.17 29.52 3.55
CA GLU A 581 1.86 29.86 2.30
C GLU A 581 3.10 28.98 2.04
N TYR A 582 3.72 28.46 3.09
CA TYR A 582 4.88 27.57 3.00
C TYR A 582 4.98 26.62 4.20
N ASP A 583 5.68 25.51 3.98
CA ASP A 583 5.87 24.46 4.97
C ASP A 583 6.55 25.00 6.25
N GLY A 584 5.99 24.68 7.41
CA GLY A 584 6.51 25.11 8.70
C GLY A 584 6.21 26.57 9.08
N GLN A 585 5.40 27.30 8.30
CA GLN A 585 4.92 28.62 8.69
C GLN A 585 4.17 28.55 10.03
N ILE A 586 4.45 29.49 10.94
CA ILE A 586 3.77 29.56 12.25
C ILE A 586 2.74 30.69 12.23
N HIS A 587 1.54 30.40 12.69
CA HIS A 587 0.47 31.38 12.89
C HIS A 587 0.06 31.43 14.35
N GLU A 588 -0.08 32.64 14.88
CA GLU A 588 -0.65 32.88 16.22
C GLU A 588 -2.18 32.77 16.17
N PHE A 589 -2.77 32.23 17.24
CA PHE A 589 -4.23 32.17 17.35
C PHE A 589 -4.82 33.58 17.51
N PRO A 590 -5.88 33.96 16.75
CA PRO A 590 -6.37 35.33 16.76
C PRO A 590 -6.91 35.83 18.12
N PHE A 591 -7.38 34.91 18.98
CA PHE A 591 -8.04 35.25 20.25
C PHE A 591 -7.48 34.51 21.47
N ILE A 592 -6.39 33.74 21.30
CA ILE A 592 -5.74 32.99 22.38
C ILE A 592 -4.27 33.40 22.41
N SER A 593 -3.89 34.21 23.39
CA SER A 593 -2.50 34.66 23.54
C SER A 593 -1.55 33.48 23.79
N ASN A 594 -0.29 33.62 23.34
CA ASN A 594 0.79 32.64 23.53
C ASN A 594 0.44 31.24 23.02
N THR A 595 -0.44 31.16 22.03
CA THR A 595 -0.83 29.91 21.38
C THR A 595 -0.66 30.06 19.89
N SER A 596 0.03 29.12 19.27
CA SER A 596 0.28 29.10 17.84
C SER A 596 0.07 27.70 17.27
N PHE A 597 -0.05 27.62 15.95
CA PHE A 597 0.03 26.36 15.22
C PHE A 597 1.06 26.46 14.10
N THR A 598 1.64 25.31 13.76
CA THR A 598 2.60 25.19 12.67
C THR A 598 1.88 24.60 11.46
N CYS A 599 1.98 25.28 10.32
CA CYS A 599 1.54 24.77 9.02
C CYS A 599 2.35 23.53 8.66
N PRO A 600 1.72 22.35 8.55
CA PRO A 600 2.40 21.16 8.03
C PRO A 600 2.73 21.34 6.55
N PRO A 601 3.55 20.45 5.99
CA PRO A 601 3.81 20.45 4.56
C PRO A 601 2.52 20.39 3.74
N VAL A 602 2.47 21.13 2.64
CA VAL A 602 1.27 21.20 1.77
C VAL A 602 0.79 19.83 1.34
N HIS A 603 1.72 18.90 1.07
CA HIS A 603 1.42 17.55 0.61
C HIS A 603 0.89 16.62 1.72
N THR A 604 1.06 16.95 2.99
CA THR A 604 0.40 16.23 4.10
C THR A 604 -1.10 16.50 4.10
N ILE A 605 -1.50 17.74 3.84
CA ILE A 605 -2.91 18.19 3.87
C ILE A 605 -3.59 17.99 2.51
N CYS A 606 -2.85 18.26 1.45
CA CYS A 606 -3.32 18.30 0.06
C CYS A 606 -2.35 17.51 -0.86
N PRO A 607 -2.19 16.18 -0.68
CA PRO A 607 -1.18 15.38 -1.38
C PRO A 607 -1.28 15.42 -2.91
N GLU A 608 -2.47 15.64 -3.45
CA GLU A 608 -2.72 15.73 -4.90
C GLU A 608 -2.36 17.10 -5.52
N ILE A 609 -2.03 18.12 -4.72
CA ILE A 609 -1.66 19.44 -5.27
C ILE A 609 -0.28 19.36 -5.95
N SER A 610 0.65 18.64 -5.33
CA SER A 610 2.02 18.44 -5.81
C SER A 610 2.10 17.14 -6.60
N CYS A 611 2.49 17.24 -7.88
CA CYS A 611 2.67 16.08 -8.78
C CYS A 611 1.54 15.03 -8.67
N PRO A 612 0.30 15.36 -9.12
CA PRO A 612 -0.85 14.45 -9.06
C PRO A 612 -0.51 13.05 -9.59
N SER A 613 -0.99 12.02 -8.87
CA SER A 613 -0.77 10.60 -9.18
C SER A 613 0.70 10.22 -9.40
N LEU A 614 1.65 10.91 -8.76
CA LEU A 614 3.10 10.75 -8.94
C LEU A 614 3.53 10.76 -10.42
N CYS A 615 2.91 11.62 -11.22
CA CYS A 615 3.15 11.74 -12.65
C CYS A 615 2.85 10.44 -13.45
N SER A 616 1.97 9.59 -12.92
CA SER A 616 1.36 8.43 -13.58
C SER A 616 2.35 7.45 -14.22
N GLY A 617 3.57 7.33 -13.68
CA GLY A 617 4.64 6.51 -14.28
C GLY A 617 5.10 7.00 -15.66
N LYS A 618 4.76 8.24 -16.03
CA LYS A 618 4.93 8.85 -17.36
C LYS A 618 5.65 10.21 -17.31
N GLY A 619 6.21 10.55 -16.15
CA GLY A 619 6.96 11.78 -15.95
C GLY A 619 7.72 11.77 -14.63
N LYS A 620 8.59 12.76 -14.47
CA LYS A 620 9.30 13.01 -13.22
C LYS A 620 8.64 14.16 -12.46
N CYS A 621 8.53 14.01 -11.15
CA CYS A 621 8.12 15.11 -10.29
C CYS A 621 9.30 16.05 -10.07
N ASN A 622 9.14 17.31 -10.44
CA ASN A 622 10.14 18.34 -10.28
C ASN A 622 9.92 19.09 -8.96
N TYR A 623 10.56 18.61 -7.89
CA TYR A 623 10.50 19.24 -6.57
C TYR A 623 11.30 20.56 -6.47
N GLU A 624 12.15 20.88 -7.45
CA GLU A 624 12.84 22.18 -7.52
C GLU A 624 11.92 23.30 -8.01
N SER A 625 10.84 22.95 -8.72
CA SER A 625 9.84 23.91 -9.12
C SER A 625 9.00 24.36 -7.92
N ASN A 626 8.73 25.67 -7.83
CA ASN A 626 7.82 26.22 -6.84
C ASN A 626 6.55 26.70 -7.55
N PRO A 627 5.46 25.93 -7.50
CA PRO A 627 5.28 24.69 -6.73
C PRO A 627 5.66 23.42 -7.53
N PRO A 628 5.86 22.26 -6.85
CA PRO A 628 6.23 21.01 -7.51
C PRO A 628 5.22 20.59 -8.57
N LYS A 629 5.73 20.20 -9.75
CA LYS A 629 4.93 19.82 -10.91
C LYS A 629 5.51 18.61 -11.63
N CYS A 630 4.68 17.93 -12.40
CA CYS A 630 5.14 16.85 -13.28
C CYS A 630 5.78 17.41 -14.55
N ASP A 631 6.99 16.95 -14.85
CA ASP A 631 7.64 17.07 -16.14
C ASP A 631 7.41 15.75 -16.91
N CYS A 632 6.42 15.77 -17.81
CA CYS A 632 5.99 14.59 -18.57
C CYS A 632 7.00 14.19 -19.64
N PHE A 633 7.15 12.88 -19.86
CA PHE A 633 8.03 12.35 -20.90
C PHE A 633 7.48 12.63 -22.31
N ASP A 634 6.15 12.56 -22.48
CA ASP A 634 5.51 13.08 -23.68
C ASP A 634 5.42 14.61 -23.59
N GLU A 635 6.20 15.32 -24.40
CA GLU A 635 6.16 16.78 -24.43
C GLU A 635 4.79 17.32 -24.87
N LEU A 636 3.96 16.54 -25.54
CA LEU A 636 2.60 16.93 -25.93
C LEU A 636 1.60 16.77 -24.79
N ASP A 637 1.91 15.97 -23.78
CA ASP A 637 1.09 15.84 -22.58
C ASP A 637 1.29 17.06 -21.67
N LYS A 638 0.28 17.92 -21.63
CA LYS A 638 0.23 19.11 -20.76
C LYS A 638 -0.64 18.92 -19.51
N SER A 639 -1.07 17.69 -19.24
CA SER A 639 -1.85 17.39 -18.03
C SER A 639 -0.98 17.49 -16.77
N ARG A 640 -1.61 17.84 -15.63
CA ARG A 640 -0.86 18.06 -14.37
C ARG A 640 -0.18 16.80 -13.82
N GLY A 641 -0.66 15.61 -14.17
CA GLY A 641 -0.18 14.32 -13.66
C GLY A 641 0.31 13.36 -14.75
N CYS A 642 0.58 13.85 -15.97
CA CYS A 642 0.99 13.04 -17.12
C CYS A 642 0.01 11.90 -17.47
N PHE A 643 -1.29 12.23 -17.54
CA PHE A 643 -2.40 11.31 -17.81
C PHE A 643 -2.55 10.89 -19.27
N GLY A 644 -1.67 11.37 -20.15
CA GLY A 644 -1.60 11.01 -21.55
C GLY A 644 -1.26 9.52 -21.78
N ARG A 645 -1.07 9.15 -23.04
CA ARG A 645 -0.64 7.79 -23.39
C ARG A 645 0.84 7.62 -23.06
N ASP A 646 1.28 6.36 -22.94
CA ASP A 646 2.72 6.09 -22.83
C ASP A 646 3.44 6.65 -24.06
N TYR A 647 4.51 7.42 -23.81
CA TYR A 647 5.34 7.97 -24.87
C TYR A 647 6.18 6.84 -25.48
N VAL A 648 5.91 6.48 -26.72
CA VAL A 648 6.79 5.64 -27.52
C VAL A 648 7.63 6.57 -28.37
N GLU A 649 8.92 6.68 -28.06
CA GLU A 649 9.84 7.46 -28.89
C GLU A 649 9.90 6.81 -30.28
N GLU A 650 9.34 7.48 -31.30
CA GLU A 650 9.53 7.07 -32.69
C GLU A 650 11.00 7.25 -33.03
N VAL A 651 11.78 6.17 -32.97
CA VAL A 651 13.15 6.14 -33.47
C VAL A 651 13.13 6.44 -34.97
N LYS A 652 13.37 7.70 -35.36
CA LYS A 652 13.68 8.07 -36.74
C LYS A 652 15.15 7.74 -37.00
N ASP A 653 15.41 6.50 -37.38
CA ASP A 653 16.71 6.10 -37.94
C ASP A 653 16.82 6.61 -39.39
N GLU A 654 17.56 7.72 -39.59
CA GLU A 654 18.18 8.00 -40.89
C GLU A 654 19.53 7.24 -40.94
N ASN A 655 19.47 6.02 -41.48
CA ASN A 655 20.56 5.05 -41.76
C ASN A 655 21.13 4.32 -40.51
N THR A 656 20.68 3.14 -40.08
CA THR A 656 19.95 2.02 -40.71
C THR A 656 19.51 1.04 -39.60
N ILE A 657 18.26 0.54 -39.62
CA ILE A 657 17.68 -0.57 -38.81
C ILE A 657 18.47 -0.92 -37.51
N VAL A 658 18.06 -0.26 -36.42
CA VAL A 658 18.04 -0.68 -35.01
C VAL A 658 19.40 -0.79 -34.30
N GLN A 659 19.70 0.17 -33.42
CA GLN A 659 20.31 -0.10 -32.10
C GLN A 659 20.18 1.06 -31.09
N VAL A 660 20.00 0.70 -29.81
CA VAL A 660 19.78 1.57 -28.63
C VAL A 660 21.09 1.81 -27.85
N LEU A 661 21.36 3.07 -27.44
CA LEU A 661 21.79 3.55 -26.10
C LEU A 661 22.71 4.81 -26.12
N SER A 662 22.25 5.82 -25.36
CA SER A 662 22.98 6.81 -24.50
C SER A 662 23.50 8.18 -25.03
N TYR A 663 22.99 9.24 -24.37
CA TYR A 663 23.35 10.69 -24.25
C TYR A 663 24.69 10.94 -23.50
N PRO A 664 25.19 12.19 -23.20
CA PRO A 664 24.88 13.60 -23.61
C PRO A 664 26.16 14.43 -24.04
N SER A 665 26.14 15.63 -24.64
CA SER A 665 25.90 16.93 -23.96
C SER A 665 26.34 18.14 -24.84
N SER A 666 25.72 19.30 -24.55
CA SER A 666 26.22 20.70 -24.63
C SER A 666 25.87 21.63 -25.82
N ALA A 667 25.16 22.70 -25.43
CA ALA A 667 25.37 24.12 -25.73
C ALA A 667 24.76 24.78 -26.99
N SER A 668 23.68 25.51 -26.71
CA SER A 668 23.18 26.74 -27.34
C SER A 668 24.27 27.75 -27.77
N LEU A 669 24.02 28.53 -28.85
CA LEU A 669 23.93 30.02 -28.79
C LEU A 669 23.66 30.70 -30.17
N ARG A 670 22.54 31.44 -30.20
CA ARG A 670 22.29 32.80 -30.75
C ARG A 670 22.10 33.12 -32.25
N ASN A 671 20.98 33.84 -32.44
CA ASN A 671 20.53 34.76 -33.49
C ASN A 671 21.58 35.73 -34.09
N ALA A 672 21.35 36.05 -35.38
CA ALA A 672 21.18 37.41 -35.97
C ALA A 672 22.07 37.71 -37.19
N GLY A 673 21.48 38.35 -38.22
CA GLY A 673 22.19 39.39 -39.00
C GLY A 673 22.48 39.13 -40.47
N VAL A 674 21.54 39.57 -41.30
CA VAL A 674 21.63 40.19 -42.64
C VAL A 674 23.01 40.71 -43.13
N LEU A 675 23.27 40.52 -44.44
CA LEU A 675 23.92 41.42 -45.44
C LEU A 675 25.18 40.90 -46.20
N HIS A 676 24.97 40.73 -47.51
CA HIS A 676 25.84 40.85 -48.71
C HIS A 676 27.40 40.93 -48.66
N ILE A 677 28.01 40.28 -49.68
CA ILE A 677 29.02 40.78 -50.68
C ILE A 677 30.20 39.81 -50.94
N PHE A 678 30.20 39.27 -52.17
CA PHE A 678 31.29 38.96 -53.14
C PHE A 678 32.65 38.34 -52.78
N SER A 679 32.97 37.32 -53.62
CA SER A 679 34.29 36.93 -54.20
C SER A 679 35.36 36.44 -53.22
N GLY A 680 36.23 35.47 -53.51
CA GLY A 680 36.75 34.86 -54.73
C GLY A 680 38.13 34.31 -54.30
N ILE A 681 38.41 33.02 -54.49
CA ILE A 681 39.32 32.53 -55.53
C ILE A 681 40.84 32.65 -55.18
N LEU A 682 41.50 31.47 -55.30
CA LEU A 682 42.92 31.17 -55.57
C LEU A 682 43.95 31.42 -54.44
N PHE A 683 44.52 30.34 -53.91
CA PHE A 683 45.78 29.66 -54.33
C PHE A 683 47.05 30.43 -54.00
N LEU A 684 47.95 29.74 -53.31
CA LEU A 684 49.34 29.50 -53.69
C LEU A 684 49.87 28.50 -52.65
N ALA A 685 50.54 27.42 -52.99
CA ALA A 685 51.18 27.03 -54.23
C ALA A 685 51.57 25.55 -54.04
N PHE A 686 52.05 24.91 -55.10
CA PHE A 686 53.21 24.03 -54.97
C PHE A 686 53.18 22.90 -53.93
N MET A 687 53.17 21.69 -54.49
CA MET A 687 53.73 20.44 -53.95
C MET A 687 52.96 19.82 -52.77
N LEU A 688 52.62 18.53 -52.78
CA LEU A 688 52.66 17.44 -53.77
C LEU A 688 51.73 16.37 -53.18
#